data_AF-A0A0F8XBH5-F1
#
_entry.id   AF-A0A0F8XBH5-F1
#
_cell.length_a   1.000
_cell.length_b   1.000
_cell.length_c   1.000
_cell.angle_alpha   90.00
_cell.angle_beta   90.00
_cell.angle_gamma   90.00
#
_symmetry.space_group_name_H-M   'P 1'
#
loop_
_entity.id
_entity.type
_entity.pdbx_description
1 polymer ?
#
loop_
_entity_poly.entity_id
_entity_poly.type
_entity_poly.pdbx_seq_one_letter_code
_entity_poly.pdbx_strand_id
1 'polypeptide(L)'
;MKPRIPSRGFFPLGDVSPTATRPLSRPQRRHATTSSSPPSRSSATSPSGQRRWLRLTLVTVTAAGIGAYFRWTQDSGLGSSTTLNPLRFTPYYLVSREPVSSTGSLFTLQPPRSDGSNREVYDEAWKTGVWSVMFKQPQLQIGRDYTPLPSSSPDGDDEECLRFFIRKDPFGEVSRYLHSLKIGAPIEVRGPRIECEIPSETQTILFIAGGTGIAPALQAGHTLLRRTDQSHKPRIHILWANRMLEDCKGGYNAVSGTSSDGTQRSWLSRLLKTSSPDANHKPVEKSNNQDTSLVIRELESLQSQYPGQVTVEYFVDENNTFIGKKSILDFTRSAVVSPTSPRRNMILVSGPEGFISYMAGPKLWAQGRELQGPVQGIINDLNLQGWASRLMSPNGLVRRWALLRSSKNLQRRAFASTRRHLQDVFQSQLDNPASAAIFSTLQSSRAVPQTLTEKIVQKYSVGLGKDKFVKSGDYVTISPHRCMTHDNSWPVALKFMSIGASRLHNPDQIVMTLDHDVQNKSDKNLQKYRQIEEFAKHHGVEFYPAGRGIGHQIMVEEGYAWPGTLVVASDSHSNMYGGVGCLGTPIVRTDGASIWATGKTWWQIPPVAKVTFTGILPTGVTGKDVIVALCGLFDKDDVLNHAIEFTGSEETMRSLSVDNRLTIANMTTEWGALSGLFPIDNVLKGWLRGKATTAAMGLADGPFKTLAADRFTHPILEQLFENPLTADKGAKYAKELFLDLSTLTPYVSGPNSVKIATPLKELEAQDIKVNKAYLVSCTNSRASDIAAAAAVFKEAAEKNGGKIPKIADGVKFYIAAASIPEQLAAEGAGDWQTLLEAGATALPAGCGPCIGMGQGLLEPGEVGISASNRNFKGRMGSTDAKAYLGSPEVVAASALSGKLSGPGWYQSPEGWTEVVRGEGDGIREEDRMLTAEQALEKIIGQLDDLVADGEKRFASETPAVEESEGALTEVYPGFPERVSGEIVFCDADNINTDGIYPGKYTYQDDVPPETMAKVCMENYDTTFSSIAKEGDILVSGFNFGCGSSREQAATAILAKKIPLVVSGSFGNIFSRNSINNALMGLEVPRLVSRLRETFGSGDKVLTRRTGWTLTWDVRRSQIEVQEGQDGPKWTHKVGELPPNVQEIIAKGGLEKWVKNAIGA
;
A
#
# COMPACT_ATOMS: atom_id res chain seq x y z
N MET A 1 31.00 -39.21 36.16
CA MET A 1 32.30 -39.50 36.81
C MET A 1 33.41 -38.81 36.02
N LYS A 2 34.44 -38.25 36.69
CA LYS A 2 35.76 -37.86 36.12
C LYS A 2 36.64 -39.13 35.94
N PRO A 3 37.87 -39.13 35.37
CA PRO A 3 38.75 -38.02 34.92
C PRO A 3 39.26 -38.23 33.45
N ARG A 4 40.32 -37.63 32.85
CA ARG A 4 41.24 -36.49 33.12
C ARG A 4 41.88 -35.98 31.80
N ILE A 5 42.39 -34.74 31.80
CA ILE A 5 43.49 -34.19 30.97
C ILE A 5 44.82 -34.26 31.83
N PRO A 6 46.04 -33.72 31.53
CA PRO A 6 46.47 -32.75 30.48
C PRO A 6 47.92 -32.90 29.88
N SER A 7 48.26 -31.89 29.06
CA SER A 7 49.48 -31.02 29.12
C SER A 7 50.82 -31.36 28.44
N ARG A 8 51.18 -30.45 27.51
CA ARG A 8 52.40 -29.60 27.41
C ARG A 8 53.81 -30.24 27.42
N GLY A 9 54.60 -29.86 26.40
CA GLY A 9 56.06 -29.75 26.43
C GLY A 9 56.51 -28.49 25.66
N PHE A 10 57.50 -27.76 26.19
CA PHE A 10 58.05 -26.51 25.66
C PHE A 10 59.43 -26.74 24.98
N PHE A 11 59.75 -25.97 23.92
CA PHE A 11 61.04 -25.29 23.56
C PHE A 11 62.44 -25.99 23.81
N PRO A 12 63.63 -25.41 23.48
CA PRO A 12 63.98 -24.27 22.61
C PRO A 12 65.17 -24.49 21.61
N LEU A 13 65.44 -23.46 20.77
CA LEU A 13 66.74 -22.85 20.33
C LEU A 13 67.98 -23.69 19.94
N GLY A 14 68.77 -23.21 18.95
CA GLY A 14 70.20 -23.58 18.89
C GLY A 14 71.03 -23.44 17.60
N ASP A 15 70.92 -22.33 16.87
CA ASP A 15 71.96 -21.62 16.09
C ASP A 15 73.25 -22.26 15.47
N VAL A 16 73.64 -21.67 14.31
CA VAL A 16 75.01 -21.44 13.76
C VAL A 16 75.76 -22.53 12.91
N SER A 17 76.10 -22.08 11.69
CA SER A 17 77.06 -22.53 10.65
C SER A 17 78.52 -22.77 11.13
N PRO A 18 79.58 -23.15 10.33
CA PRO A 18 79.70 -23.05 8.85
C PRO A 18 80.56 -24.09 8.07
N THR A 19 80.55 -23.98 6.72
CA THR A 19 81.62 -24.30 5.72
C THR A 19 82.27 -25.71 5.65
N ALA A 20 82.77 -26.22 4.51
CA ALA A 20 82.53 -26.02 3.07
C ALA A 20 83.41 -27.02 2.28
N THR A 21 82.93 -27.59 1.15
CA THR A 21 83.76 -28.01 -0.01
C THR A 21 82.88 -28.36 -1.23
N ARG A 22 83.48 -28.44 -2.43
CA ARG A 22 82.89 -28.44 -3.80
C ARG A 22 83.72 -29.42 -4.68
N PRO A 23 83.50 -29.68 -6.01
CA PRO A 23 82.83 -28.86 -7.05
C PRO A 23 82.06 -29.62 -8.19
N LEU A 24 81.69 -28.83 -9.23
CA LEU A 24 81.28 -29.18 -10.63
C LEU A 24 79.80 -29.62 -10.85
N SER A 25 79.07 -29.16 -11.89
CA SER A 25 79.39 -28.28 -13.04
C SER A 25 78.26 -27.28 -13.42
N ARG A 26 78.54 -26.34 -14.33
CA ARG A 26 77.71 -25.18 -14.78
C ARG A 26 77.76 -25.12 -16.36
N PRO A 27 77.08 -24.23 -17.14
CA PRO A 27 76.81 -22.78 -16.91
C PRO A 27 75.38 -22.29 -17.25
N GLN A 28 75.19 -20.97 -17.41
CA GLN A 28 73.90 -20.25 -17.23
C GLN A 28 73.86 -18.90 -18.00
N ARG A 29 72.65 -18.40 -18.40
CA ARG A 29 72.30 -16.98 -18.77
C ARG A 29 72.89 -16.44 -20.12
N ARG A 30 72.42 -15.33 -20.74
CA ARG A 30 71.68 -14.09 -20.30
C ARG A 30 70.90 -13.38 -21.47
N HIS A 31 70.34 -12.18 -21.22
CA HIS A 31 69.39 -11.41 -22.07
C HIS A 31 69.97 -10.49 -23.19
N ALA A 32 69.10 -10.12 -24.17
CA ALA A 32 68.78 -8.74 -24.65
C ALA A 32 69.05 -8.30 -26.15
N THR A 33 67.96 -7.84 -26.79
CA THR A 33 67.76 -6.72 -27.77
C THR A 33 68.26 -6.70 -29.25
N THR A 34 67.28 -6.71 -30.17
CA THR A 34 67.06 -5.88 -31.41
C THR A 34 68.04 -5.84 -32.60
N SER A 35 67.58 -6.22 -33.82
CA SER A 35 67.23 -5.30 -34.95
C SER A 35 67.02 -5.96 -36.36
N SER A 36 66.12 -5.36 -37.16
CA SER A 36 65.98 -5.35 -38.66
C SER A 36 65.74 -6.62 -39.55
N SER A 37 64.80 -6.43 -40.49
CA SER A 37 64.24 -7.27 -41.59
C SER A 37 65.15 -7.36 -42.85
N PRO A 38 64.74 -7.83 -44.08
CA PRO A 38 63.46 -8.39 -44.63
C PRO A 38 63.70 -9.63 -45.57
N PRO A 39 62.93 -10.00 -46.64
CA PRO A 39 61.53 -9.69 -47.09
C PRO A 39 60.67 -10.91 -47.58
N SER A 40 59.39 -10.63 -47.90
CA SER A 40 58.55 -11.27 -48.97
C SER A 40 57.91 -12.66 -48.75
N ARG A 41 56.72 -13.02 -49.32
CA ARG A 41 55.47 -12.28 -49.63
C ARG A 41 54.35 -13.27 -50.03
N SER A 42 53.09 -12.78 -50.07
CA SER A 42 51.90 -13.35 -50.77
C SER A 42 51.18 -14.55 -50.14
N SER A 43 49.86 -14.74 -50.30
CA SER A 43 48.71 -13.79 -50.19
C SER A 43 47.38 -14.53 -50.34
N ALA A 44 46.42 -14.29 -49.44
CA ALA A 44 44.98 -14.40 -49.71
C ALA A 44 44.25 -13.37 -48.83
N THR A 45 43.30 -12.62 -49.41
CA THR A 45 42.86 -11.31 -48.91
C THR A 45 41.42 -11.28 -48.42
N SER A 46 41.14 -10.37 -47.48
CA SER A 46 39.80 -9.91 -47.15
C SER A 46 39.58 -8.45 -47.60
N PRO A 47 38.37 -8.11 -48.06
CA PRO A 47 37.82 -6.76 -48.01
C PRO A 47 36.62 -6.71 -47.03
N SER A 48 36.21 -5.59 -46.43
CA SER A 48 36.65 -4.19 -46.60
C SER A 48 36.40 -3.39 -45.32
N GLY A 49 37.43 -2.73 -44.78
CA GLY A 49 37.29 -1.76 -43.69
C GLY A 49 36.89 -0.37 -44.20
N GLN A 50 35.60 -0.14 -44.48
CA GLN A 50 35.12 1.19 -44.93
C GLN A 50 33.82 1.67 -44.26
N ARG A 51 33.18 0.85 -43.41
CA ARG A 51 31.90 1.20 -42.73
C ARG A 51 32.04 1.76 -41.30
N ARG A 52 33.23 1.74 -40.69
CA ARG A 52 33.40 2.16 -39.28
C ARG A 52 33.59 3.67 -39.10
N TRP A 53 34.35 4.32 -39.98
CA TRP A 53 34.59 5.77 -39.88
C TRP A 53 33.32 6.60 -40.17
N LEU A 54 32.58 6.26 -41.23
CA LEU A 54 31.29 6.88 -41.56
C LEU A 54 30.25 6.78 -40.43
N ARG A 55 30.28 5.73 -39.60
CA ARG A 55 29.41 5.62 -38.42
C ARG A 55 29.88 6.51 -37.27
N LEU A 56 31.20 6.61 -37.01
CA LEU A 56 31.70 7.49 -35.95
C LEU A 56 31.40 8.96 -36.25
N THR A 57 31.67 9.43 -37.48
CA THR A 57 31.43 10.83 -37.87
C THR A 57 29.94 11.17 -37.84
N LEU A 58 29.06 10.25 -38.26
CA LEU A 58 27.62 10.47 -38.18
C LEU A 58 27.15 10.55 -36.72
N VAL A 59 27.63 9.67 -35.84
CA VAL A 59 27.27 9.70 -34.40
C VAL A 59 27.78 10.96 -33.71
N THR A 60 28.99 11.46 -33.99
CA THR A 60 29.46 12.73 -33.39
C THR A 60 28.71 13.94 -33.94
N VAL A 61 28.35 13.97 -35.22
CA VAL A 61 27.53 15.07 -35.78
C VAL A 61 26.09 15.03 -35.25
N THR A 62 25.49 13.84 -35.09
CA THR A 62 24.16 13.71 -34.49
C THR A 62 24.18 14.01 -32.99
N ALA A 63 25.19 13.58 -32.24
CA ALA A 63 25.33 13.90 -30.82
C ALA A 63 25.63 15.39 -30.58
N ALA A 64 26.44 16.03 -31.43
CA ALA A 64 26.67 17.48 -31.38
C ALA A 64 25.41 18.25 -31.81
N GLY A 65 24.66 17.75 -32.80
CA GLY A 65 23.37 18.32 -33.21
C GLY A 65 22.30 18.20 -32.13
N ILE A 66 22.21 17.06 -31.44
CA ILE A 66 21.32 16.84 -30.29
C ILE A 66 21.78 17.69 -29.09
N GLY A 67 23.08 17.78 -28.81
CA GLY A 67 23.61 18.62 -27.73
C GLY A 67 23.43 20.12 -27.99
N ALA A 68 23.59 20.56 -29.24
CA ALA A 68 23.26 21.91 -29.66
C ALA A 68 21.75 22.17 -29.67
N TYR A 69 20.92 21.19 -30.04
CA TYR A 69 19.47 21.29 -29.93
C TYR A 69 19.01 21.36 -28.47
N PHE A 70 19.53 20.51 -27.57
CA PHE A 70 19.25 20.57 -26.13
C PHE A 70 19.70 21.88 -25.51
N ARG A 71 20.91 22.36 -25.84
CA ARG A 71 21.40 23.67 -25.39
C ARG A 71 20.57 24.81 -25.98
N TRP A 72 20.16 24.73 -27.25
CA TRP A 72 19.28 25.71 -27.89
C TRP A 72 17.86 25.68 -27.31
N THR A 73 17.31 24.52 -26.90
CA THR A 73 16.04 24.43 -26.18
C THR A 73 16.14 24.89 -24.71
N GLN A 74 17.33 24.80 -24.10
CA GLN A 74 17.60 25.41 -22.78
C GLN A 74 17.81 26.93 -22.87
N ASP A 75 18.42 27.44 -23.96
CA ASP A 75 18.69 28.87 -24.14
C ASP A 75 17.56 29.64 -24.88
N SER A 76 16.61 28.95 -25.53
CA SER A 76 15.51 29.57 -26.32
C SER A 76 14.11 29.37 -25.74
N GLY A 77 14.00 28.77 -24.54
CA GLY A 77 12.76 28.71 -23.76
C GLY A 77 12.93 29.56 -22.50
N LEU A 78 12.22 30.69 -22.42
CA LEU A 78 12.39 31.71 -21.37
C LEU A 78 12.46 31.10 -19.96
N GLY A 79 13.44 31.56 -19.17
CA GLY A 79 13.45 31.32 -17.73
C GLY A 79 12.17 31.88 -17.11
N SER A 80 11.36 31.01 -16.52
CA SER A 80 10.04 31.40 -16.02
C SER A 80 10.07 31.60 -14.50
N SER A 81 9.91 32.85 -14.08
CA SER A 81 9.67 33.24 -12.69
C SER A 81 8.26 32.89 -12.19
N THR A 82 7.45 32.25 -13.05
CA THR A 82 6.06 31.85 -12.79
C THR A 82 5.91 30.98 -11.56
N THR A 83 4.77 31.18 -10.91
CA THR A 83 4.38 30.45 -9.69
C THR A 83 3.45 29.29 -10.02
N LEU A 84 2.64 29.38 -11.09
CA LEU A 84 1.85 28.26 -11.58
C LEU A 84 2.69 27.34 -12.50
N ASN A 85 3.10 26.18 -11.99
CA ASN A 85 3.95 25.23 -12.71
C ASN A 85 3.27 23.84 -12.84
N PRO A 86 3.28 23.18 -14.03
CA PRO A 86 2.56 21.91 -14.23
C PRO A 86 3.27 20.71 -13.62
N LEU A 87 4.57 20.82 -13.28
CA LEU A 87 5.38 19.74 -12.74
C LEU A 87 5.58 19.86 -11.22
N ARG A 88 5.59 21.07 -10.67
CA ARG A 88 5.89 21.36 -9.25
C ARG A 88 4.72 22.02 -8.53
N PHE A 89 4.51 21.66 -7.27
CA PHE A 89 3.58 22.36 -6.38
C PHE A 89 4.20 23.67 -5.86
N THR A 90 3.40 24.72 -5.83
CA THR A 90 3.75 26.05 -5.34
C THR A 90 2.69 26.52 -4.34
N PRO A 91 3.04 27.15 -3.21
CA PRO A 91 2.05 27.63 -2.24
C PRO A 91 1.32 28.88 -2.76
N TYR A 92 0.02 28.78 -2.96
CA TYR A 92 -0.91 29.90 -3.17
C TYR A 92 -1.65 30.21 -1.87
N TYR A 93 -2.01 31.47 -1.64
CA TYR A 93 -2.63 31.89 -0.37
C TYR A 93 -4.13 32.10 -0.54
N LEU A 94 -4.93 31.57 0.38
CA LEU A 94 -6.38 31.74 0.41
C LEU A 94 -6.74 33.17 0.85
N VAL A 95 -7.22 34.02 -0.06
CA VAL A 95 -7.53 35.44 0.21
C VAL A 95 -9.01 35.67 0.54
N SER A 96 -9.94 35.03 -0.17
CA SER A 96 -11.37 35.08 0.17
C SER A 96 -12.02 33.69 0.12
N ARG A 97 -13.05 33.50 0.96
CA ARG A 97 -13.95 32.35 0.92
C ARG A 97 -15.38 32.82 1.16
N GLU A 98 -16.14 32.98 0.08
CA GLU A 98 -17.49 33.52 0.10
C GLU A 98 -18.53 32.39 0.00
N PRO A 99 -19.47 32.25 0.94
CA PRO A 99 -20.51 31.23 0.86
C PRO A 99 -21.49 31.54 -0.28
N VAL A 100 -21.81 30.51 -1.07
CA VAL A 100 -22.75 30.59 -2.21
C VAL A 100 -24.04 29.84 -1.90
N SER A 101 -23.94 28.71 -1.20
CA SER A 101 -25.04 27.88 -0.70
C SER A 101 -24.64 27.23 0.61
N SER A 102 -25.53 26.50 1.30
CA SER A 102 -25.21 25.77 2.55
C SER A 102 -24.05 24.78 2.38
N THR A 103 -23.80 24.32 1.15
CA THR A 103 -22.71 23.39 0.81
C THR A 103 -21.64 23.99 -0.11
N GLY A 104 -21.91 25.07 -0.84
CA GLY A 104 -21.01 25.67 -1.83
C GLY A 104 -20.31 26.95 -1.35
N SER A 105 -19.03 27.14 -1.72
CA SER A 105 -18.35 28.43 -1.53
C SER A 105 -17.40 28.75 -2.69
N LEU A 106 -17.22 30.05 -2.94
CA LEU A 106 -16.25 30.61 -3.87
C LEU A 106 -14.94 30.86 -3.11
N PHE A 107 -13.84 30.28 -3.57
CA PHE A 107 -12.50 30.45 -3.01
C PHE A 107 -11.67 31.31 -3.96
N THR A 108 -10.98 32.33 -3.43
CA THR A 108 -10.05 33.16 -4.19
C THR A 108 -8.63 32.92 -3.70
N LEU A 109 -7.75 32.46 -4.59
CA LEU A 109 -6.35 32.16 -4.30
C LEU A 109 -5.42 33.15 -4.99
N GLN A 110 -4.49 33.73 -4.22
CA GLN A 110 -3.44 34.62 -4.73
C GLN A 110 -2.11 33.84 -4.89
N PRO A 111 -1.37 34.03 -6.00
CA PRO A 111 -0.03 33.47 -6.15
C PRO A 111 0.95 34.06 -5.11
N PRO A 112 2.06 33.36 -4.79
CA PRO A 112 3.05 33.85 -3.83
C PRO A 112 3.88 35.04 -4.34
N ARG A 113 3.74 35.40 -5.62
CA ARG A 113 4.23 36.63 -6.24
C ARG A 113 3.15 37.14 -7.18
N SER A 114 2.78 38.41 -7.04
CA SER A 114 1.87 39.12 -7.95
C SER A 114 2.67 40.11 -8.81
N ASP A 115 3.60 39.59 -9.59
CA ASP A 115 4.54 40.36 -10.43
C ASP A 115 4.16 40.34 -11.92
N GLY A 116 2.98 39.81 -12.26
CA GLY A 116 2.50 39.66 -13.63
C GLY A 116 3.06 38.45 -14.38
N SER A 117 3.96 37.67 -13.77
CA SER A 117 4.63 36.54 -14.45
C SER A 117 3.67 35.43 -14.86
N ASN A 118 2.56 35.21 -14.13
CA ASN A 118 1.62 34.11 -14.43
C ASN A 118 0.65 34.47 -15.56
N ARG A 119 0.58 35.74 -15.97
CA ARG A 119 -0.38 36.27 -16.94
C ARG A 119 -0.38 35.49 -18.25
N GLU A 120 0.80 35.24 -18.84
CA GLU A 120 0.93 34.52 -20.12
C GLU A 120 0.46 33.07 -20.01
N VAL A 121 0.82 32.38 -18.91
CA VAL A 121 0.42 31.00 -18.62
C VAL A 121 -1.10 30.88 -18.47
N TYR A 122 -1.72 31.83 -17.78
CA TYR A 122 -3.18 31.88 -17.65
C TYR A 122 -3.84 32.14 -19.00
N ASP A 123 -3.36 33.14 -19.76
CA ASP A 123 -3.93 33.52 -21.05
C ASP A 123 -3.84 32.41 -22.11
N GLU A 124 -2.78 31.60 -22.10
CA GLU A 124 -2.66 30.41 -22.96
C GLU A 124 -3.67 29.32 -22.55
N ALA A 125 -3.79 29.04 -21.24
CA ALA A 125 -4.75 28.07 -20.73
C ALA A 125 -6.20 28.45 -21.06
N TRP A 126 -6.59 29.72 -20.88
CA TRP A 126 -7.93 30.23 -21.19
C TRP A 126 -8.30 30.20 -22.69
N LYS A 127 -7.33 30.13 -23.61
CA LYS A 127 -7.56 30.06 -25.07
C LYS A 127 -7.76 28.62 -25.59
N THR A 128 -7.25 27.64 -24.85
CA THR A 128 -7.07 26.25 -25.33
C THR A 128 -8.27 25.36 -25.06
N GLY A 129 -8.89 25.47 -23.89
CA GLY A 129 -10.02 24.62 -23.52
C GLY A 129 -10.39 24.68 -22.04
N VAL A 130 -11.00 23.60 -21.55
CA VAL A 130 -11.20 23.36 -20.12
C VAL A 130 -9.85 22.95 -19.52
N TRP A 131 -9.48 23.55 -18.39
CA TRP A 131 -8.25 23.29 -17.65
C TRP A 131 -8.49 23.30 -16.14
N SER A 132 -7.57 22.67 -15.40
CA SER A 132 -7.63 22.52 -13.95
C SER A 132 -6.29 22.89 -13.31
N VAL A 133 -6.31 23.04 -11.98
CA VAL A 133 -5.12 22.99 -11.14
C VAL A 133 -5.33 21.95 -10.04
N MET A 134 -4.26 21.23 -9.71
CA MET A 134 -4.26 20.24 -8.65
C MET A 134 -4.01 20.93 -7.31
N PHE A 135 -4.96 20.81 -6.39
CA PHE A 135 -4.77 21.17 -4.98
C PHE A 135 -4.37 19.94 -4.20
N LYS A 136 -3.38 20.11 -3.32
CA LYS A 136 -2.84 19.04 -2.48
C LYS A 136 -3.16 19.29 -1.01
N GLN A 137 -3.67 18.26 -0.35
CA GLN A 137 -3.86 18.24 1.10
C GLN A 137 -2.57 17.75 1.77
N PRO A 138 -1.85 18.56 2.55
CA PRO A 138 -0.52 18.19 3.05
C PRO A 138 -0.51 16.99 4.00
N GLN A 139 -1.56 16.79 4.81
CA GLN A 139 -1.58 15.73 5.82
C GLN A 139 -1.79 14.34 5.21
N LEU A 140 -2.64 14.22 4.20
CA LEU A 140 -2.90 12.94 3.50
C LEU A 140 -2.08 12.80 2.21
N GLN A 141 -1.41 13.86 1.75
CA GLN A 141 -0.73 13.98 0.45
C GLN A 141 -1.64 13.66 -0.77
N ILE A 142 -2.96 13.75 -0.60
CA ILE A 142 -3.94 13.54 -1.67
C ILE A 142 -4.03 14.79 -2.54
N GLY A 143 -3.93 14.61 -3.86
CA GLY A 143 -4.22 15.62 -4.87
C GLY A 143 -5.64 15.51 -5.43
N ARG A 144 -6.29 16.65 -5.68
CA ARG A 144 -7.56 16.75 -6.42
C ARG A 144 -7.52 17.94 -7.38
N ASP A 145 -7.96 17.72 -8.61
CA ASP A 145 -8.02 18.75 -9.64
C ASP A 145 -9.28 19.61 -9.50
N TYR A 146 -9.12 20.92 -9.51
CA TYR A 146 -10.19 21.92 -9.44
C TYR A 146 -10.11 22.87 -10.64
N THR A 147 -11.25 23.13 -11.28
CA THR A 147 -11.33 24.05 -12.41
C THR A 147 -11.46 25.50 -11.93
N PRO A 148 -10.54 26.41 -12.32
CA PRO A 148 -10.69 27.83 -12.05
C PRO A 148 -11.82 28.44 -12.89
N LEU A 149 -12.53 29.39 -12.29
CA LEU A 149 -13.55 30.19 -12.94
C LEU A 149 -12.92 31.32 -13.76
N PRO A 150 -13.48 31.69 -14.94
CA PRO A 150 -13.09 32.89 -15.66
C PRO A 150 -13.19 34.15 -14.78
N SER A 151 -12.45 35.22 -15.10
CA SER A 151 -12.63 36.52 -14.45
C SER A 151 -13.87 37.24 -15.00
N SER A 152 -14.62 37.90 -14.11
CA SER A 152 -15.83 38.69 -14.44
C SER A 152 -15.61 40.20 -14.48
N SER A 153 -14.43 40.70 -14.09
CA SER A 153 -14.13 42.14 -14.12
C SER A 153 -13.45 42.55 -15.44
N PRO A 154 -13.97 43.56 -16.15
CA PRO A 154 -13.22 44.29 -17.19
C PRO A 154 -12.13 45.21 -16.61
N ASP A 155 -12.25 45.58 -15.33
CA ASP A 155 -11.37 46.50 -14.62
C ASP A 155 -10.31 45.71 -13.83
N GLY A 156 -9.03 46.00 -14.08
CA GLY A 156 -7.92 45.05 -13.97
C GLY A 156 -7.15 44.98 -12.65
N ASP A 157 -7.80 45.10 -11.48
CA ASP A 157 -7.10 45.10 -10.18
C ASP A 157 -6.82 43.68 -9.60
N ASP A 158 -7.41 42.61 -10.15
CA ASP A 158 -7.33 41.23 -9.64
C ASP A 158 -6.77 40.20 -10.66
N GLU A 159 -6.01 40.64 -11.68
CA GLU A 159 -5.69 39.83 -12.88
C GLU A 159 -4.90 38.52 -12.66
N GLU A 160 -4.23 38.32 -11.52
CA GLU A 160 -3.47 37.09 -11.21
C GLU A 160 -4.12 36.16 -10.17
N CYS A 161 -5.27 36.53 -9.59
CA CYS A 161 -6.00 35.71 -8.62
C CYS A 161 -6.81 34.60 -9.32
N LEU A 162 -6.76 33.37 -8.79
CA LEU A 162 -7.54 32.24 -9.30
C LEU A 162 -8.76 31.98 -8.40
N ARG A 163 -9.96 31.95 -9.01
CA ARG A 163 -11.24 31.76 -8.30
C ARG A 163 -11.80 30.36 -8.54
N PHE A 164 -12.35 29.71 -7.52
CA PHE A 164 -12.84 28.32 -7.60
C PHE A 164 -14.18 28.14 -6.89
N PHE A 165 -15.15 27.52 -7.54
CA PHE A 165 -16.40 27.12 -6.89
C PHE A 165 -16.27 25.69 -6.32
N ILE A 166 -16.20 25.58 -5.00
CA ILE A 166 -15.89 24.32 -4.30
C ILE A 166 -17.01 23.99 -3.31
N ARG A 167 -17.70 22.87 -3.56
CA ARG A 167 -18.63 22.28 -2.62
C ARG A 167 -17.88 21.56 -1.49
N LYS A 168 -18.33 21.77 -0.25
CA LYS A 168 -17.95 20.99 0.93
C LYS A 168 -18.64 19.64 0.87
N ASP A 169 -17.99 18.67 0.23
CA ASP A 169 -18.41 17.27 0.29
C ASP A 169 -18.13 16.71 1.71
N PRO A 170 -19.13 16.15 2.42
CA PRO A 170 -18.93 15.51 3.73
C PRO A 170 -17.89 14.38 3.73
N PHE A 171 -17.65 13.73 2.59
CA PHE A 171 -16.69 12.64 2.44
C PHE A 171 -15.47 13.03 1.59
N GLY A 172 -15.39 14.27 1.11
CA GLY A 172 -14.32 14.71 0.21
C GLY A 172 -13.10 15.24 0.97
N GLU A 173 -12.06 14.42 1.09
CA GLU A 173 -10.81 14.72 1.83
C GLU A 173 -10.25 16.13 1.56
N VAL A 174 -10.00 16.45 0.28
CA VAL A 174 -9.41 17.74 -0.11
C VAL A 174 -10.41 18.89 0.01
N SER A 175 -11.68 18.71 -0.37
CA SER A 175 -12.71 19.75 -0.20
C SER A 175 -12.95 20.11 1.26
N ARG A 176 -12.99 19.11 2.15
CA ARG A 176 -13.17 19.31 3.59
C ARG A 176 -11.97 20.02 4.21
N TYR A 177 -10.76 19.64 3.78
CA TYR A 177 -9.52 20.34 4.12
C TYR A 177 -9.58 21.83 3.73
N LEU A 178 -9.89 22.16 2.47
CA LEU A 178 -9.98 23.55 1.99
C LEU A 178 -11.03 24.36 2.78
N HIS A 179 -12.19 23.77 3.05
CA HIS A 179 -13.25 24.38 3.88
C HIS A 179 -12.87 24.50 5.37
N SER A 180 -11.83 23.83 5.84
CA SER A 180 -11.28 24.00 7.20
C SER A 180 -10.22 25.10 7.30
N LEU A 181 -9.62 25.53 6.17
CA LEU A 181 -8.56 26.53 6.17
C LEU A 181 -9.07 27.92 6.58
N LYS A 182 -8.16 28.68 7.21
CA LYS A 182 -8.35 30.10 7.50
C LYS A 182 -7.87 30.95 6.32
N ILE A 183 -8.41 32.16 6.19
CA ILE A 183 -7.87 33.17 5.28
C ILE A 183 -6.39 33.42 5.62
N GLY A 184 -5.55 33.57 4.59
CA GLY A 184 -4.09 33.64 4.66
C GLY A 184 -3.38 32.27 4.67
N ALA A 185 -4.09 31.15 4.74
CA ALA A 185 -3.45 29.83 4.72
C ALA A 185 -2.86 29.48 3.34
N PRO A 186 -1.66 28.86 3.27
CA PRO A 186 -1.10 28.35 2.03
C PRO A 186 -1.81 27.05 1.60
N ILE A 187 -2.04 26.92 0.30
CA ILE A 187 -2.54 25.73 -0.39
C ILE A 187 -1.49 25.37 -1.44
N GLU A 188 -1.03 24.12 -1.46
CA GLU A 188 -0.12 23.64 -2.49
C GLU A 188 -0.88 23.45 -3.82
N VAL A 189 -0.54 24.23 -4.85
CA VAL A 189 -1.17 24.24 -6.18
C VAL A 189 -0.17 23.84 -7.25
N ARG A 190 -0.57 22.96 -8.18
CA ARG A 190 0.20 22.58 -9.40
C ARG A 190 -0.69 22.68 -10.64
N GLY A 191 -0.19 23.22 -11.74
CA GLY A 191 -0.95 23.40 -12.99
C GLY A 191 -0.30 24.42 -13.93
N PRO A 192 -0.97 24.91 -14.98
CA PRO A 192 -2.28 24.48 -15.46
C PRO A 192 -2.20 23.06 -16.04
N ARG A 193 -3.28 22.29 -15.91
CA ARG A 193 -3.46 21.00 -16.58
C ARG A 193 -4.60 21.15 -17.58
N ILE A 194 -4.32 20.98 -18.88
CA ILE A 194 -5.40 20.99 -19.89
C ILE A 194 -6.19 19.69 -19.75
N GLU A 195 -7.48 19.85 -19.44
CA GLU A 195 -8.43 18.75 -19.26
C GLU A 195 -9.08 18.39 -20.60
N CYS A 196 -9.69 19.38 -21.26
CA CYS A 196 -10.35 19.18 -22.55
C CYS A 196 -10.08 20.34 -23.51
N GLU A 197 -9.30 20.10 -24.56
CA GLU A 197 -9.20 21.04 -25.69
C GLU A 197 -10.57 21.25 -26.35
N ILE A 198 -10.86 22.49 -26.74
CA ILE A 198 -12.05 22.83 -27.53
C ILE A 198 -11.59 23.23 -28.94
N PRO A 199 -11.72 22.36 -29.97
CA PRO A 199 -11.22 22.61 -31.31
C PRO A 199 -11.75 23.92 -31.92
N SER A 200 -10.95 24.59 -32.76
CA SER A 200 -11.28 25.88 -33.35
C SER A 200 -12.51 25.84 -34.26
N GLU A 201 -12.81 24.69 -34.85
CA GLU A 201 -13.99 24.47 -35.71
C GLU A 201 -15.30 24.17 -34.95
N THR A 202 -15.30 24.22 -33.62
CA THR A 202 -16.47 23.94 -32.79
C THR A 202 -17.50 25.06 -32.91
N GLN A 203 -18.71 24.72 -33.36
CA GLN A 203 -19.81 25.66 -33.61
C GLN A 203 -20.89 25.59 -32.54
N THR A 204 -21.10 24.43 -31.93
CA THR A 204 -22.10 24.26 -30.86
C THR A 204 -21.59 23.30 -29.78
N ILE A 205 -21.70 23.70 -28.51
CA ILE A 205 -21.48 22.83 -27.35
C ILE A 205 -22.80 22.64 -26.61
N LEU A 206 -23.20 21.38 -26.41
CA LEU A 206 -24.13 20.99 -25.36
C LEU A 206 -23.31 20.60 -24.12
N PHE A 207 -23.46 21.34 -23.03
CA PHE A 207 -22.78 21.07 -21.77
C PHE A 207 -23.77 20.54 -20.73
N ILE A 208 -23.50 19.37 -20.17
CA ILE A 208 -24.34 18.73 -19.14
C ILE A 208 -23.56 18.79 -17.82
N ALA A 209 -23.97 19.67 -16.92
CA ALA A 209 -23.30 19.96 -15.66
C ALA A 209 -24.09 19.41 -14.46
N GLY A 210 -23.42 18.71 -13.55
CA GLY A 210 -23.95 18.29 -12.25
C GLY A 210 -23.22 19.02 -11.12
N GLY A 211 -23.93 19.80 -10.30
CA GLY A 211 -23.37 20.54 -9.17
C GLY A 211 -22.22 21.46 -9.58
N THR A 212 -21.02 21.25 -9.01
CA THR A 212 -19.81 22.03 -9.31
C THR A 212 -19.30 21.88 -10.75
N GLY A 213 -19.83 20.93 -11.54
CA GLY A 213 -19.55 20.81 -12.98
C GLY A 213 -19.90 22.06 -13.82
N ILE A 214 -20.58 23.04 -13.23
CA ILE A 214 -20.83 24.37 -13.81
C ILE A 214 -19.56 25.20 -14.03
N ALA A 215 -18.50 25.00 -13.22
CA ALA A 215 -17.24 25.73 -13.40
C ALA A 215 -16.53 25.36 -14.73
N PRO A 216 -16.35 24.07 -15.07
CA PRO A 216 -16.01 23.63 -16.42
C PRO A 216 -16.93 24.16 -17.54
N ALA A 217 -18.24 24.29 -17.29
CA ALA A 217 -19.18 24.80 -18.29
C ALA A 217 -18.97 26.29 -18.60
N LEU A 218 -18.75 27.11 -17.56
CA LEU A 218 -18.40 28.53 -17.67
C LEU A 218 -17.07 28.72 -18.43
N GLN A 219 -16.05 27.92 -18.09
CA GLN A 219 -14.76 27.95 -18.78
C GLN A 219 -14.86 27.52 -20.25
N ALA A 220 -15.63 26.47 -20.56
CA ALA A 220 -15.91 26.06 -21.93
C ALA A 220 -16.65 27.15 -22.73
N GLY A 221 -17.62 27.82 -22.11
CA GLY A 221 -18.31 28.98 -22.69
C GLY A 221 -17.36 30.14 -22.99
N HIS A 222 -16.52 30.52 -22.03
CA HIS A 222 -15.50 31.57 -22.19
C HIS A 222 -14.53 31.26 -23.34
N THR A 223 -13.98 30.05 -23.40
CA THR A 223 -13.06 29.63 -24.46
C THR A 223 -13.72 29.60 -25.85
N LEU A 224 -14.97 29.12 -25.93
CA LEU A 224 -15.71 29.03 -27.18
C LEU A 224 -16.11 30.42 -27.71
N LEU A 225 -16.70 31.26 -26.85
CA LEU A 225 -17.37 32.50 -27.26
C LEU A 225 -16.41 33.65 -27.55
N ARG A 226 -15.19 33.63 -27.00
CA ARG A 226 -14.09 34.53 -27.41
C ARG A 226 -13.72 34.41 -28.89
N ARG A 227 -14.21 33.38 -29.60
CA ARG A 227 -14.06 33.15 -31.05
C ARG A 227 -15.21 33.74 -31.88
N THR A 228 -16.10 34.52 -31.26
CA THR A 228 -17.20 35.22 -31.96
C THR A 228 -16.65 36.32 -32.85
N ASP A 229 -16.89 36.23 -34.17
CA ASP A 229 -16.62 37.29 -35.15
C ASP A 229 -17.83 37.53 -36.07
N GLN A 230 -17.64 38.30 -37.15
CA GLN A 230 -18.72 38.61 -38.12
C GLN A 230 -19.17 37.40 -38.96
N SER A 231 -18.31 36.37 -39.08
CA SER A 231 -18.46 35.16 -39.90
C SER A 231 -18.72 33.88 -39.09
N HIS A 232 -18.35 33.87 -37.80
CA HIS A 232 -18.48 32.74 -36.91
C HIS A 232 -19.07 33.18 -35.56
N LYS A 233 -20.25 32.62 -35.25
CA LYS A 233 -20.99 32.89 -34.01
C LYS A 233 -21.28 31.55 -33.33
N PRO A 234 -20.34 31.01 -32.52
CA PRO A 234 -20.51 29.72 -31.86
C PRO A 234 -21.52 29.83 -30.72
N ARG A 235 -22.13 28.70 -30.32
CA ARG A 235 -23.19 28.68 -29.30
C ARG A 235 -22.92 27.63 -28.22
N ILE A 236 -23.31 27.92 -26.98
CA ILE A 236 -23.29 26.97 -25.87
C ILE A 236 -24.67 26.88 -25.21
N HIS A 237 -25.09 25.66 -24.92
CA HIS A 237 -26.30 25.36 -24.18
C HIS A 237 -25.94 24.49 -22.97
N ILE A 238 -26.30 24.94 -21.78
CA ILE A 238 -25.91 24.33 -20.52
C ILE A 238 -27.16 23.75 -19.85
N LEU A 239 -27.20 22.43 -19.68
CA LEU A 239 -28.17 21.75 -18.82
C LEU A 239 -27.51 21.58 -17.44
N TRP A 240 -27.95 22.33 -16.43
CA TRP A 240 -27.34 22.33 -15.10
C TRP A 240 -28.26 21.69 -14.05
N ALA A 241 -27.85 20.52 -13.55
CA ALA A 241 -28.52 19.78 -12.51
C ALA A 241 -27.93 20.09 -11.12
N ASN A 242 -28.79 20.46 -10.17
CA ASN A 242 -28.48 20.70 -8.77
C ASN A 242 -29.40 19.89 -7.86
N ARG A 243 -28.95 19.62 -6.64
CA ARG A 243 -29.81 18.97 -5.63
C ARG A 243 -30.73 19.98 -4.96
N MET A 244 -30.17 21.11 -4.56
CA MET A 244 -30.84 22.13 -3.76
C MET A 244 -31.07 23.40 -4.60
N LEU A 245 -32.19 24.08 -4.38
CA LEU A 245 -32.55 25.31 -5.09
C LEU A 245 -31.60 26.47 -4.76
N GLU A 246 -31.01 26.47 -3.56
CA GLU A 246 -30.03 27.47 -3.13
C GLU A 246 -28.79 27.55 -4.05
N ASP A 247 -28.34 26.42 -4.62
CA ASP A 247 -27.14 26.36 -5.48
C ASP A 247 -27.28 27.19 -6.77
N CYS A 248 -28.50 27.36 -7.26
CA CYS A 248 -28.84 28.13 -8.47
C CYS A 248 -29.85 29.24 -8.20
N LYS A 249 -29.92 29.75 -6.95
CA LYS A 249 -30.86 30.81 -6.56
C LYS A 249 -30.69 32.04 -7.45
N GLY A 250 -31.79 32.47 -8.07
CA GLY A 250 -31.84 33.54 -9.07
C GLY A 250 -31.93 33.06 -10.53
N GLY A 251 -31.60 31.80 -10.82
CA GLY A 251 -31.77 31.19 -12.14
C GLY A 251 -33.21 30.79 -12.43
N TYR A 252 -33.69 31.03 -13.65
CA TYR A 252 -35.03 30.66 -14.10
C TYR A 252 -35.03 30.13 -15.54
N ASN A 253 -35.85 29.11 -15.81
CA ASN A 253 -36.06 28.58 -17.15
C ASN A 253 -37.04 29.47 -17.93
N ALA A 254 -36.69 29.82 -19.17
CA ALA A 254 -37.58 30.63 -20.02
C ALA A 254 -38.79 29.79 -20.47
N VAL A 255 -40.00 30.24 -20.13
CA VAL A 255 -41.25 29.54 -20.53
C VAL A 255 -41.49 29.71 -22.02
N SER A 256 -41.17 28.68 -22.80
CA SER A 256 -41.46 28.60 -24.23
C SER A 256 -42.88 28.08 -24.46
N GLY A 257 -43.77 28.95 -24.94
CA GLY A 257 -45.10 28.54 -25.37
C GLY A 257 -45.08 28.01 -26.81
N THR A 258 -45.68 26.84 -27.05
CA THR A 258 -46.55 26.61 -28.23
C THR A 258 -47.40 25.34 -28.09
N SER A 259 -48.64 25.49 -28.52
CA SER A 259 -49.69 24.49 -28.75
C SER A 259 -49.26 23.17 -29.40
N SER A 260 -49.84 22.05 -28.95
CA SER A 260 -51.05 21.52 -29.63
C SER A 260 -51.79 20.45 -28.81
N ASP A 261 -53.09 20.35 -29.08
CA ASP A 261 -54.11 19.58 -28.35
C ASP A 261 -54.09 18.08 -28.68
N GLY A 262 -54.68 17.26 -27.81
CA GLY A 262 -54.64 15.80 -27.84
C GLY A 262 -55.72 15.13 -26.98
N THR A 263 -56.93 15.68 -26.94
CA THR A 263 -58.15 15.14 -26.30
C THR A 263 -58.32 15.35 -24.79
N GLN A 264 -59.04 16.42 -24.41
CA GLN A 264 -60.46 16.32 -24.02
C GLN A 264 -60.98 17.68 -23.52
N ARG A 265 -61.69 18.43 -24.37
CA ARG A 265 -62.73 19.37 -23.89
C ARG A 265 -63.95 19.33 -24.79
N SER A 266 -65.06 18.89 -24.22
CA SER A 266 -66.39 19.05 -24.81
C SER A 266 -66.89 20.49 -24.55
N TRP A 267 -67.77 20.92 -25.46
CA TRP A 267 -68.67 22.09 -25.48
C TRP A 267 -68.73 23.06 -24.27
N LEU A 268 -68.73 24.37 -24.55
CA LEU A 268 -69.69 25.40 -24.05
C LEU A 268 -69.17 26.86 -24.10
N SER A 269 -67.86 27.12 -24.22
CA SER A 269 -67.30 28.48 -24.10
C SER A 269 -67.30 29.33 -25.40
N ARG A 270 -68.00 28.92 -26.46
CA ARG A 270 -68.20 29.76 -27.66
C ARG A 270 -69.32 30.78 -27.42
N LEU A 271 -68.99 31.98 -26.93
CA LEU A 271 -69.81 33.19 -27.10
C LEU A 271 -69.00 34.47 -26.81
N LEU A 272 -68.78 35.29 -27.86
CA LEU A 272 -68.37 36.72 -27.83
C LEU A 272 -66.87 36.96 -27.46
N LYS A 273 -66.11 37.96 -27.97
CA LYS A 273 -66.32 38.98 -29.04
C LYS A 273 -64.98 39.60 -29.52
N THR A 274 -64.84 39.77 -30.84
CA THR A 274 -64.21 40.87 -31.65
C THR A 274 -63.13 41.87 -31.10
N SER A 275 -61.96 41.88 -31.80
CA SER A 275 -61.19 43.02 -32.41
C SER A 275 -60.49 44.17 -31.61
N SER A 276 -59.14 44.24 -31.77
CA SER A 276 -58.22 45.41 -32.02
C SER A 276 -58.20 46.69 -31.13
N PRO A 277 -57.12 47.53 -31.15
CA PRO A 277 -55.67 47.28 -31.29
C PRO A 277 -54.76 48.08 -30.29
N ASP A 278 -53.44 47.83 -30.38
CA ASP A 278 -52.28 48.70 -30.06
C ASP A 278 -51.75 49.04 -28.64
N ALA A 279 -50.41 48.95 -28.58
CA ALA A 279 -49.41 49.81 -27.90
C ALA A 279 -49.47 50.11 -26.38
N ASN A 280 -48.92 49.19 -25.57
CA ASN A 280 -47.74 49.41 -24.71
C ASN A 280 -47.64 48.33 -23.63
N HIS A 281 -46.47 47.70 -23.47
CA HIS A 281 -46.09 47.16 -22.16
C HIS A 281 -44.60 47.37 -21.86
N LYS A 282 -44.37 47.84 -20.62
CA LYS A 282 -43.08 48.24 -20.05
C LYS A 282 -42.13 47.05 -19.85
N PRO A 283 -40.81 47.27 -19.73
CA PRO A 283 -39.88 46.23 -19.32
C PRO A 283 -40.23 45.71 -17.92
N VAL A 284 -40.11 44.39 -17.73
CA VAL A 284 -40.19 43.77 -16.40
C VAL A 284 -38.97 44.19 -15.59
N GLU A 285 -39.20 44.60 -14.34
CA GLU A 285 -38.16 45.12 -13.45
C GLU A 285 -37.12 44.06 -13.10
N LYS A 286 -35.83 44.46 -13.07
CA LYS A 286 -34.78 43.63 -12.48
C LYS A 286 -34.98 43.59 -10.97
N SER A 287 -35.18 42.39 -10.42
CA SER A 287 -35.21 42.17 -8.97
C SER A 287 -33.89 42.56 -8.29
N ASN A 288 -33.96 42.95 -7.01
CA ASN A 288 -32.81 43.41 -6.22
C ASN A 288 -31.58 42.50 -6.34
N ASN A 289 -30.43 43.11 -6.62
CA ASN A 289 -29.17 42.44 -6.94
C ASN A 289 -28.53 41.68 -5.73
N GLN A 290 -29.17 41.65 -4.56
CA GLN A 290 -28.64 41.02 -3.34
C GLN A 290 -29.02 39.54 -3.16
N ASP A 291 -30.06 39.03 -3.84
CA ASP A 291 -30.58 37.66 -3.62
C ASP A 291 -30.09 36.61 -4.65
N THR A 292 -29.43 37.03 -5.73
CA THR A 292 -28.89 36.17 -6.79
C THR A 292 -27.54 35.57 -6.38
N SER A 293 -27.40 34.24 -6.49
CA SER A 293 -26.15 33.52 -6.18
C SER A 293 -24.99 33.94 -7.10
N LEU A 294 -23.76 33.92 -6.58
CA LEU A 294 -22.58 34.41 -7.32
C LEU A 294 -22.34 33.66 -8.64
N VAL A 295 -22.61 32.35 -8.68
CA VAL A 295 -22.49 31.53 -9.90
C VAL A 295 -23.52 31.91 -10.97
N ILE A 296 -24.73 32.33 -10.57
CA ILE A 296 -25.72 32.86 -11.52
C ILE A 296 -25.27 34.21 -12.08
N ARG A 297 -24.68 35.10 -11.28
CA ARG A 297 -24.13 36.37 -11.77
C ARG A 297 -23.04 36.17 -12.84
N GLU A 298 -22.20 35.15 -12.68
CA GLU A 298 -21.19 34.76 -13.70
C GLU A 298 -21.85 34.27 -15.00
N LEU A 299 -22.92 33.48 -14.91
CA LEU A 299 -23.70 33.03 -16.08
C LEU A 299 -24.44 34.19 -16.77
N GLU A 300 -25.05 35.10 -16.01
CA GLU A 300 -25.70 36.32 -16.51
C GLU A 300 -24.69 37.26 -17.18
N SER A 301 -23.48 37.39 -16.62
CA SER A 301 -22.38 38.15 -17.22
C SER A 301 -21.99 37.59 -18.59
N LEU A 302 -21.80 36.26 -18.68
CA LEU A 302 -21.47 35.59 -19.95
C LEU A 302 -22.61 35.69 -20.98
N GLN A 303 -23.88 35.62 -20.53
CA GLN A 303 -25.06 35.84 -21.38
C GLN A 303 -25.15 37.30 -21.88
N SER A 304 -24.84 38.27 -21.02
CA SER A 304 -24.82 39.70 -21.35
C SER A 304 -23.70 40.05 -22.34
N GLN A 305 -22.52 39.44 -22.17
CA GLN A 305 -21.37 39.61 -23.06
C GLN A 305 -21.59 38.98 -24.45
N TYR A 306 -22.36 37.88 -24.53
CA TYR A 306 -22.65 37.16 -25.77
C TYR A 306 -24.15 36.88 -26.00
N PRO A 307 -24.98 37.92 -26.25
CA PRO A 307 -26.43 37.78 -26.35
C PRO A 307 -26.87 36.77 -27.41
N GLY A 308 -27.75 35.84 -27.01
CA GLY A 308 -28.29 34.79 -27.89
C GLY A 308 -27.34 33.61 -28.20
N GLN A 309 -26.08 33.66 -27.74
CA GLN A 309 -25.11 32.58 -27.94
C GLN A 309 -25.00 31.64 -26.73
N VAL A 310 -25.37 32.10 -25.53
CA VAL A 310 -25.44 31.30 -24.29
C VAL A 310 -26.89 31.01 -23.94
N THR A 311 -27.19 29.76 -23.59
CA THR A 311 -28.49 29.35 -23.04
C THR A 311 -28.27 28.39 -21.87
N VAL A 312 -29.10 28.49 -20.82
CA VAL A 312 -28.98 27.68 -19.60
C VAL A 312 -30.37 27.17 -19.23
N GLU A 313 -30.46 25.87 -18.95
CA GLU A 313 -31.65 25.24 -18.36
C GLU A 313 -31.28 24.63 -17.00
N TYR A 314 -32.04 24.99 -15.97
CA TYR A 314 -31.86 24.60 -14.59
C TYR A 314 -32.76 23.40 -14.25
N PHE A 315 -32.17 22.38 -13.65
CA PHE A 315 -32.83 21.19 -13.14
C PHE A 315 -32.47 21.05 -11.66
N VAL A 316 -33.48 20.92 -10.80
CA VAL A 316 -33.34 20.88 -9.34
C VAL A 316 -34.13 19.70 -8.79
N ASP A 317 -33.46 18.83 -8.02
CA ASP A 317 -34.07 17.65 -7.41
C ASP A 317 -35.20 18.04 -6.43
N GLU A 318 -35.03 19.08 -5.61
CA GLU A 318 -36.08 19.65 -4.73
C GLU A 318 -37.37 20.02 -5.46
N ASN A 319 -37.26 20.43 -6.74
CA ASN A 319 -38.41 20.78 -7.59
C ASN A 319 -38.93 19.59 -8.41
N ASN A 320 -38.41 18.37 -8.19
CA ASN A 320 -38.66 17.17 -8.99
C ASN A 320 -38.39 17.36 -10.49
N THR A 321 -37.35 18.13 -10.84
CA THR A 321 -36.97 18.41 -12.24
C THR A 321 -35.64 17.76 -12.57
N PHE A 322 -35.63 16.88 -13.58
CA PHE A 322 -34.47 16.05 -13.95
C PHE A 322 -34.13 16.18 -15.43
N ILE A 323 -32.83 16.09 -15.77
CA ILE A 323 -32.36 16.07 -17.16
C ILE A 323 -32.77 14.73 -17.79
N GLY A 324 -33.75 14.77 -18.70
CA GLY A 324 -34.28 13.61 -19.39
C GLY A 324 -33.82 13.48 -20.85
N LYS A 325 -34.11 12.33 -21.46
CA LYS A 325 -33.88 12.08 -22.90
C LYS A 325 -34.49 13.15 -23.81
N LYS A 326 -35.61 13.76 -23.41
CA LYS A 326 -36.31 14.80 -24.17
C LYS A 326 -35.52 16.11 -24.27
N SER A 327 -35.05 16.69 -23.16
CA SER A 327 -34.33 17.98 -23.19
C SER A 327 -33.03 17.90 -24.01
N ILE A 328 -32.32 16.78 -23.94
CA ILE A 328 -31.15 16.52 -24.79
C ILE A 328 -31.55 16.42 -26.28
N LEU A 329 -32.66 15.76 -26.61
CA LEU A 329 -33.14 15.64 -28.00
C LEU A 329 -33.64 16.96 -28.59
N ASP A 330 -34.34 17.78 -27.81
CA ASP A 330 -34.94 19.02 -28.29
C ASP A 330 -33.85 20.03 -28.72
N PHE A 331 -32.74 20.10 -27.98
CA PHE A 331 -31.55 20.86 -28.40
C PHE A 331 -30.78 20.19 -29.55
N THR A 332 -30.48 18.89 -29.47
CA THR A 332 -29.58 18.24 -30.45
C THR A 332 -30.21 18.10 -31.84
N ARG A 333 -31.54 18.08 -31.94
CA ARG A 333 -32.29 18.13 -33.21
C ARG A 333 -32.39 19.53 -33.80
N SER A 334 -32.46 20.58 -32.99
CA SER A 334 -32.57 21.96 -33.48
C SER A 334 -31.21 22.56 -33.90
N ALA A 335 -30.10 21.98 -33.43
CA ALA A 335 -28.73 22.40 -33.78
C ALA A 335 -28.04 21.50 -34.82
N VAL A 336 -28.77 20.75 -35.66
CA VAL A 336 -28.18 19.90 -36.72
C VAL A 336 -27.45 20.75 -37.77
N VAL A 337 -26.13 20.59 -37.83
CA VAL A 337 -25.27 21.21 -38.85
C VAL A 337 -25.33 20.39 -40.15
N SER A 338 -25.35 21.05 -41.31
CA SER A 338 -25.35 20.38 -42.62
C SER A 338 -24.14 19.42 -42.76
N PRO A 339 -24.32 18.19 -43.30
CA PRO A 339 -23.24 17.21 -43.45
C PRO A 339 -22.03 17.66 -44.28
N THR A 340 -22.15 18.76 -45.01
CA THR A 340 -21.10 19.35 -45.86
C THR A 340 -20.33 20.50 -45.19
N SER A 341 -20.66 20.86 -43.95
CA SER A 341 -19.99 21.93 -43.21
C SER A 341 -18.68 21.43 -42.57
N PRO A 342 -17.59 22.23 -42.56
CA PRO A 342 -16.38 21.89 -41.79
C PRO A 342 -16.54 22.08 -40.27
N ARG A 343 -17.65 22.69 -39.82
CA ARG A 343 -17.88 23.03 -38.41
C ARG A 343 -18.51 21.86 -37.62
N ARG A 344 -18.14 21.71 -36.35
CA ARG A 344 -18.51 20.55 -35.50
C ARG A 344 -19.39 20.92 -34.32
N ASN A 345 -20.21 19.96 -33.89
CA ASN A 345 -20.96 20.01 -32.63
C ASN A 345 -20.35 19.03 -31.60
N MET A 346 -20.30 19.43 -30.33
CA MET A 346 -19.77 18.64 -29.22
C MET A 346 -20.78 18.50 -28.08
N ILE A 347 -20.68 17.38 -27.34
CA ILE A 347 -21.37 17.19 -26.06
C ILE A 347 -20.28 17.00 -24.98
N LEU A 348 -20.35 17.79 -23.91
CA LEU A 348 -19.46 17.70 -22.75
C LEU A 348 -20.30 17.38 -21.51
N VAL A 349 -19.78 16.52 -20.63
CA VAL A 349 -20.45 16.13 -19.38
C VAL A 349 -19.47 16.31 -18.22
N SER A 350 -19.90 16.98 -17.15
CA SER A 350 -19.09 17.20 -15.95
C SER A 350 -19.96 17.14 -14.69
N GLY A 351 -19.47 16.49 -13.64
CA GLY A 351 -20.16 16.34 -12.36
C GLY A 351 -19.58 15.19 -11.54
N PRO A 352 -20.25 14.78 -10.45
CA PRO A 352 -19.85 13.59 -9.67
C PRO A 352 -19.82 12.31 -10.51
N GLU A 353 -19.01 11.33 -10.11
CA GLU A 353 -18.78 10.09 -10.86
C GLU A 353 -20.08 9.33 -11.21
N GLY A 354 -21.02 9.22 -10.27
CA GLY A 354 -22.33 8.62 -10.51
C GLY A 354 -23.20 9.38 -11.53
N PHE A 355 -23.08 10.71 -11.58
CA PHE A 355 -23.77 11.55 -12.56
C PHE A 355 -23.16 11.38 -13.96
N ILE A 356 -21.84 11.37 -14.07
CA ILE A 356 -21.13 11.11 -15.33
C ILE A 356 -21.47 9.69 -15.84
N SER A 357 -21.42 8.69 -14.96
CA SER A 357 -21.71 7.29 -15.31
C SER A 357 -23.14 7.10 -15.83
N TYR A 358 -24.13 7.76 -15.21
CA TYR A 358 -25.51 7.74 -15.66
C TYR A 358 -25.74 8.46 -17.02
N MET A 359 -25.04 9.58 -17.25
CA MET A 359 -25.20 10.37 -18.46
C MET A 359 -24.45 9.80 -19.67
N ALA A 360 -23.19 9.41 -19.49
CA ALA A 360 -22.22 9.13 -20.56
C ALA A 360 -21.48 7.79 -20.42
N GLY A 361 -21.71 7.04 -19.35
CA GLY A 361 -20.92 5.86 -19.00
C GLY A 361 -19.67 6.19 -18.16
N PRO A 362 -19.10 5.18 -17.48
CA PRO A 362 -17.95 5.38 -16.62
C PRO A 362 -16.71 5.80 -17.41
N LYS A 363 -15.83 6.54 -16.74
CA LYS A 363 -14.48 6.81 -17.22
C LYS A 363 -13.60 5.56 -17.06
N LEU A 364 -12.54 5.46 -17.85
CA LEU A 364 -11.54 4.41 -17.77
C LEU A 364 -10.17 5.01 -17.46
N TRP A 365 -9.42 4.38 -16.58
CA TRP A 365 -8.01 4.74 -16.38
C TRP A 365 -7.14 4.07 -17.44
N ALA A 366 -6.53 4.86 -18.32
CA ALA A 366 -5.65 4.36 -19.37
C ALA A 366 -4.63 5.43 -19.79
N GLN A 367 -3.39 5.00 -20.11
CA GLN A 367 -2.27 5.89 -20.45
C GLN A 367 -1.93 6.90 -19.32
N GLY A 368 -1.90 6.44 -18.06
CA GLY A 368 -1.55 7.26 -16.90
C GLY A 368 -2.55 8.37 -16.52
N ARG A 369 -3.81 8.29 -16.99
CA ARG A 369 -4.80 9.36 -16.83
C ARG A 369 -6.23 8.85 -16.96
N GLU A 370 -7.16 9.66 -16.45
CA GLU A 370 -8.59 9.46 -16.64
C GLU A 370 -8.93 9.76 -18.11
N LEU A 371 -9.43 8.73 -18.80
CA LEU A 371 -9.97 8.80 -20.15
C LEU A 371 -11.46 8.47 -20.10
N GLN A 372 -12.22 8.84 -21.12
CA GLN A 372 -13.57 8.30 -21.25
C GLN A 372 -13.52 6.83 -21.69
N GLY A 373 -14.39 6.00 -21.11
CA GLY A 373 -14.67 4.67 -21.62
C GLY A 373 -15.52 4.66 -22.90
N PRO A 374 -16.10 3.50 -23.26
CA PRO A 374 -17.21 3.46 -24.20
C PRO A 374 -18.33 4.39 -23.73
N VAL A 375 -18.91 5.17 -24.63
CA VAL A 375 -20.07 6.00 -24.29
C VAL A 375 -21.25 5.08 -23.97
N GLN A 376 -21.82 5.22 -22.79
CA GLN A 376 -22.99 4.48 -22.31
C GLN A 376 -24.03 5.48 -21.75
N GLY A 377 -24.98 4.99 -20.95
CA GLY A 377 -26.00 5.82 -20.30
C GLY A 377 -26.92 6.53 -21.30
N ILE A 378 -27.52 7.64 -20.85
CA ILE A 378 -28.52 8.39 -21.61
C ILE A 378 -27.99 8.81 -23.00
N ILE A 379 -26.73 9.25 -23.12
CA ILE A 379 -26.19 9.75 -24.40
C ILE A 379 -26.08 8.62 -25.44
N ASN A 380 -25.70 7.41 -25.04
CA ASN A 380 -25.63 6.27 -25.96
C ASN A 380 -27.02 5.86 -26.48
N ASP A 381 -28.01 5.79 -25.59
CA ASP A 381 -29.39 5.44 -25.92
C ASP A 381 -30.04 6.39 -26.96
N LEU A 382 -29.54 7.63 -27.05
CA LEU A 382 -30.07 8.65 -27.96
C LEU A 382 -29.51 8.55 -29.39
N ASN A 383 -28.45 7.78 -29.63
CA ASN A 383 -27.85 7.53 -30.95
C ASN A 383 -27.70 8.80 -31.82
N LEU A 384 -27.05 9.83 -31.26
CA LEU A 384 -27.00 11.19 -31.80
C LEU A 384 -26.04 11.31 -33.00
N GLN A 385 -26.53 10.92 -34.18
CA GLN A 385 -25.79 11.01 -35.45
C GLN A 385 -25.34 12.46 -35.74
N GLY A 386 -24.06 12.63 -36.11
CA GLY A 386 -23.46 13.92 -36.46
C GLY A 386 -22.95 14.76 -35.28
N TRP A 387 -23.17 14.35 -34.03
CA TRP A 387 -22.56 14.97 -32.86
C TRP A 387 -21.29 14.24 -32.46
N ALA A 388 -20.18 14.98 -32.27
CA ALA A 388 -18.94 14.37 -31.81
C ALA A 388 -19.00 14.16 -30.29
N SER A 389 -19.29 12.94 -29.86
CA SER A 389 -19.11 12.50 -28.46
C SER A 389 -17.62 12.29 -28.16
N ARG A 390 -16.85 13.38 -28.16
CA ARG A 390 -15.49 13.40 -27.61
C ARG A 390 -15.58 13.73 -26.13
N LEU A 391 -15.21 12.78 -25.29
CA LEU A 391 -14.75 13.06 -23.94
C LEU A 391 -13.24 12.80 -23.92
N MET A 392 -12.49 13.86 -23.62
CA MET A 392 -11.10 13.93 -23.15
C MET A 392 -10.18 12.76 -23.53
N SER A 393 -9.36 12.95 -24.58
CA SER A 393 -8.34 12.01 -25.06
C SER A 393 -7.17 12.79 -25.71
N PRO A 394 -5.92 12.32 -25.67
CA PRO A 394 -4.73 13.16 -25.86
C PRO A 394 -4.37 13.30 -27.34
N ASN A 395 -3.28 14.02 -27.58
CA ASN A 395 -2.56 14.04 -28.84
C ASN A 395 -3.38 14.60 -30.00
N GLY A 396 -3.45 15.92 -30.07
CA GLY A 396 -3.52 16.58 -31.36
C GLY A 396 -2.28 16.21 -32.19
N LEU A 397 -2.44 15.33 -33.18
CA LEU A 397 -1.62 15.34 -34.39
C LEU A 397 -2.35 14.73 -35.59
N VAL A 398 -2.24 15.47 -36.69
CA VAL A 398 -2.99 15.43 -37.93
C VAL A 398 -2.72 14.19 -38.80
N ARG A 399 -3.78 13.63 -39.42
CA ARG A 399 -3.79 12.64 -40.55
C ARG A 399 -3.21 11.23 -40.22
N ARG A 400 -3.88 10.13 -40.56
CA ARG A 400 -4.32 9.78 -41.93
C ARG A 400 -5.53 8.82 -41.94
N TRP A 401 -6.24 8.80 -43.07
CA TRP A 401 -7.42 7.96 -43.30
C TRP A 401 -7.02 6.60 -43.91
N ALA A 402 -7.80 5.56 -43.61
CA ALA A 402 -7.88 4.34 -44.41
C ALA A 402 -9.35 4.03 -44.74
N LEU A 403 -9.74 4.27 -45.98
CA LEU A 403 -11.06 3.92 -46.52
C LEU A 403 -11.13 2.41 -46.78
N LEU A 404 -12.16 1.74 -46.29
CA LEU A 404 -12.69 0.54 -46.95
C LEU A 404 -14.16 0.77 -47.29
N ARG A 405 -14.44 0.70 -48.60
CA ARG A 405 -15.76 0.98 -49.17
C ARG A 405 -16.68 -0.23 -49.02
N SER A 406 -17.96 0.07 -48.82
CA SER A 406 -19.10 -0.79 -49.06
C SER A 406 -18.95 -1.73 -50.28
N SER A 407 -19.34 -2.99 -50.08
CA SER A 407 -20.05 -3.77 -51.11
C SER A 407 -21.48 -4.05 -50.62
N LYS A 408 -22.40 -4.33 -51.54
CA LYS A 408 -23.87 -4.29 -51.33
C LYS A 408 -24.54 -5.65 -51.54
N ASN A 409 -25.78 -5.74 -51.05
CA ASN A 409 -26.90 -6.58 -51.51
C ASN A 409 -26.86 -8.11 -51.27
N LEU A 410 -27.83 -8.61 -50.49
CA LEU A 410 -28.93 -9.53 -50.88
C LEU A 410 -29.67 -10.01 -49.61
N GLN A 411 -30.85 -9.47 -49.30
CA GLN A 411 -32.18 -10.04 -49.54
C GLN A 411 -32.62 -11.24 -48.65
N ARG A 412 -33.59 -10.93 -47.76
CA ARG A 412 -34.73 -11.74 -47.25
C ARG A 412 -34.71 -13.27 -47.44
N ARG A 413 -34.89 -14.01 -46.33
CA ARG A 413 -36.18 -14.63 -45.92
C ARG A 413 -36.09 -15.23 -44.51
N ALA A 414 -37.23 -15.37 -43.84
CA ALA A 414 -37.33 -15.99 -42.51
C ALA A 414 -37.48 -17.52 -42.60
N PHE A 415 -37.11 -18.25 -41.54
CA PHE A 415 -37.93 -19.31 -40.93
C PHE A 415 -37.37 -19.72 -39.55
N ALA A 416 -38.10 -20.61 -38.86
CA ALA A 416 -38.10 -20.73 -37.40
C ALA A 416 -37.11 -21.75 -36.80
N SER A 417 -37.21 -21.89 -35.47
CA SER A 417 -36.42 -22.71 -34.55
C SER A 417 -36.06 -24.13 -34.98
N THR A 418 -34.84 -24.55 -34.63
CA THR A 418 -34.56 -25.91 -34.12
C THR A 418 -33.29 -25.89 -33.28
N ARG A 419 -33.30 -26.56 -32.11
CA ARG A 419 -32.08 -26.75 -31.30
C ARG A 419 -31.10 -27.62 -32.10
N ARG A 420 -29.82 -27.23 -32.17
CA ARG A 420 -28.75 -28.16 -32.51
C ARG A 420 -28.12 -28.70 -31.24
N HIS A 421 -28.13 -30.02 -31.11
CA HIS A 421 -27.22 -30.74 -30.22
C HIS A 421 -25.78 -30.33 -30.55
N LEU A 422 -24.95 -30.17 -29.51
CA LEU A 422 -23.50 -30.30 -29.69
C LEU A 422 -23.22 -31.74 -30.15
N GLN A 423 -22.49 -31.88 -31.25
CA GLN A 423 -21.94 -33.16 -31.65
C GLN A 423 -20.60 -33.36 -30.94
N ASP A 424 -20.40 -34.56 -30.39
CA ASP A 424 -19.11 -34.95 -29.82
C ASP A 424 -18.00 -34.91 -30.89
N VAL A 425 -16.81 -34.48 -30.45
CA VAL A 425 -15.65 -34.32 -31.33
C VAL A 425 -15.09 -35.69 -31.72
N PHE A 426 -14.67 -35.83 -32.98
CA PHE A 426 -14.09 -37.07 -33.49
C PHE A 426 -12.88 -37.55 -32.66
N GLN A 427 -12.86 -38.84 -32.34
CA GLN A 427 -11.82 -39.49 -31.52
C GLN A 427 -10.39 -39.18 -31.98
N SER A 428 -10.17 -39.01 -33.29
CA SER A 428 -8.86 -38.71 -33.90
C SER A 428 -8.28 -37.33 -33.53
N GLN A 429 -9.01 -36.46 -32.84
CA GLN A 429 -8.48 -35.19 -32.32
C GLN A 429 -7.90 -35.31 -30.90
N LEU A 430 -8.16 -36.42 -30.20
CA LEU A 430 -7.59 -36.70 -28.86
C LEU A 430 -6.15 -37.26 -28.94
N ASP A 431 -5.77 -37.87 -30.07
CA ASP A 431 -4.44 -38.45 -30.28
C ASP A 431 -3.33 -37.42 -30.55
N ASN A 432 -3.67 -36.13 -30.68
CA ASN A 432 -2.71 -35.04 -30.85
C ASN A 432 -2.40 -34.36 -29.50
N PRO A 433 -1.16 -34.46 -28.97
CA PRO A 433 -0.80 -33.88 -27.68
C PRO A 433 -1.07 -32.36 -27.57
N ALA A 434 -0.91 -31.62 -28.67
CA ALA A 434 -1.18 -30.17 -28.67
C ALA A 434 -2.69 -29.88 -28.57
N SER A 435 -3.53 -30.65 -29.26
CA SER A 435 -4.99 -30.53 -29.18
C SER A 435 -5.52 -30.97 -27.82
N ALA A 436 -4.99 -32.07 -27.26
CA ALA A 436 -5.31 -32.55 -25.93
C ALA A 436 -4.90 -31.56 -24.82
N ALA A 437 -3.72 -30.92 -24.94
CA ALA A 437 -3.30 -29.86 -24.02
C ALA A 437 -4.22 -28.64 -24.08
N ILE A 438 -4.62 -28.19 -25.27
CA ILE A 438 -5.58 -27.08 -25.45
C ILE A 438 -6.95 -27.47 -24.86
N PHE A 439 -7.45 -28.68 -25.09
CA PHE A 439 -8.72 -29.15 -24.52
C PHE A 439 -8.65 -29.30 -22.98
N SER A 440 -7.53 -29.78 -22.44
CA SER A 440 -7.27 -29.81 -20.99
C SER A 440 -7.26 -28.40 -20.39
N THR A 441 -6.70 -27.42 -21.11
CA THR A 441 -6.71 -26.01 -20.69
C THR A 441 -8.12 -25.41 -20.71
N LEU A 442 -8.97 -25.84 -21.66
CA LEU A 442 -10.38 -25.43 -21.78
C LEU A 442 -11.33 -26.20 -20.84
N GLN A 443 -10.95 -27.38 -20.37
CA GLN A 443 -11.71 -28.18 -19.38
C GLN A 443 -11.27 -27.94 -17.93
N SER A 444 -10.15 -27.23 -17.70
CA SER A 444 -9.88 -26.63 -16.40
C SER A 444 -11.06 -25.76 -16.01
N SER A 445 -11.68 -26.05 -14.86
CA SER A 445 -12.63 -25.13 -14.22
C SER A 445 -12.05 -23.71 -14.19
N ARG A 446 -12.88 -22.68 -14.42
CA ARG A 446 -12.50 -21.27 -14.24
C ARG A 446 -11.88 -21.08 -12.86
N ALA A 447 -10.55 -21.11 -12.79
CA ALA A 447 -9.83 -21.05 -11.53
C ALA A 447 -9.92 -19.63 -11.00
N VAL A 448 -10.37 -19.46 -9.75
CA VAL A 448 -10.41 -18.16 -9.08
C VAL A 448 -8.96 -17.76 -8.79
N PRO A 449 -8.35 -16.78 -9.48
CA PRO A 449 -6.89 -16.60 -9.44
C PRO A 449 -6.42 -16.14 -8.07
N GLN A 450 -5.58 -16.92 -7.39
CA GLN A 450 -5.11 -16.68 -6.02
C GLN A 450 -3.71 -16.06 -5.96
N THR A 451 -3.50 -15.16 -5.00
CA THR A 451 -2.15 -14.69 -4.63
C THR A 451 -1.32 -15.82 -4.03
N LEU A 452 0.01 -15.65 -3.89
CA LEU A 452 0.85 -16.69 -3.29
C LEU A 452 0.46 -16.95 -1.81
N THR A 453 0.11 -15.88 -1.10
CA THR A 453 -0.41 -15.90 0.27
C THR A 453 -1.71 -16.69 0.33
N GLU A 454 -2.69 -16.39 -0.54
CA GLU A 454 -3.97 -17.11 -0.61
C GLU A 454 -3.77 -18.60 -0.91
N LYS A 455 -2.87 -18.97 -1.83
CA LYS A 455 -2.56 -20.38 -2.15
C LYS A 455 -1.90 -21.14 -0.99
N ILE A 456 -0.95 -20.52 -0.30
CA ILE A 456 -0.34 -21.15 0.89
C ILE A 456 -1.43 -21.33 1.94
N VAL A 457 -2.29 -20.35 2.16
CA VAL A 457 -3.35 -20.42 3.18
C VAL A 457 -4.40 -21.47 2.80
N GLN A 458 -4.79 -21.57 1.53
CA GLN A 458 -5.66 -22.63 0.99
C GLN A 458 -5.13 -24.02 1.38
N LYS A 459 -3.83 -24.25 1.17
CA LYS A 459 -3.15 -25.53 1.45
C LYS A 459 -3.13 -25.91 2.94
N TYR A 460 -3.15 -24.94 3.85
CA TYR A 460 -3.14 -25.17 5.31
C TYR A 460 -4.49 -24.91 6.00
N SER A 461 -5.52 -24.54 5.23
CA SER A 461 -6.89 -24.39 5.73
C SER A 461 -7.57 -25.75 5.90
N VAL A 462 -8.34 -25.91 6.97
CA VAL A 462 -9.06 -27.15 7.30
C VAL A 462 -10.56 -26.93 7.35
N GLY A 463 -11.33 -27.92 6.93
CA GLY A 463 -12.80 -27.86 6.92
C GLY A 463 -13.42 -27.07 5.77
N LEU A 464 -12.64 -26.69 4.75
CA LEU A 464 -13.17 -26.09 3.52
C LEU A 464 -13.90 -27.14 2.66
N GLY A 465 -14.98 -26.72 2.00
CA GLY A 465 -15.61 -27.50 0.93
C GLY A 465 -14.67 -27.64 -0.26
N LYS A 466 -14.81 -28.74 -1.03
CA LYS A 466 -13.87 -29.09 -2.12
C LYS A 466 -13.67 -27.98 -3.16
N ASP A 467 -14.72 -27.23 -3.43
CA ASP A 467 -14.75 -26.16 -4.44
C ASP A 467 -14.62 -24.75 -3.83
N LYS A 468 -14.33 -24.64 -2.52
CA LYS A 468 -14.17 -23.34 -1.84
C LYS A 468 -12.72 -22.85 -1.91
N PHE A 469 -12.51 -21.84 -2.74
CA PHE A 469 -11.29 -21.04 -2.77
C PHE A 469 -11.33 -19.93 -1.71
N VAL A 470 -10.23 -19.73 -1.00
CA VAL A 470 -10.08 -18.68 0.02
C VAL A 470 -9.56 -17.37 -0.58
N LYS A 471 -9.97 -16.25 0.01
CA LYS A 471 -9.61 -14.89 -0.39
C LYS A 471 -9.25 -13.98 0.78
N SER A 472 -8.49 -12.92 0.48
CA SER A 472 -8.31 -11.79 1.39
C SER A 472 -9.65 -11.34 1.99
N GLY A 473 -9.72 -11.25 3.33
CA GLY A 473 -10.93 -11.00 4.10
C GLY A 473 -11.53 -12.25 4.75
N ASP A 474 -11.37 -13.45 4.17
CA ASP A 474 -11.91 -14.70 4.71
C ASP A 474 -11.30 -15.05 6.07
N TYR A 475 -12.12 -15.59 6.98
CA TYR A 475 -11.65 -16.26 8.19
C TYR A 475 -11.64 -17.76 7.98
N VAL A 476 -10.47 -18.35 8.12
CA VAL A 476 -10.21 -19.78 7.93
C VAL A 476 -9.73 -20.42 9.22
N THR A 477 -10.10 -21.68 9.44
CA THR A 477 -9.38 -22.51 10.42
C THR A 477 -8.13 -23.04 9.75
N ILE A 478 -6.95 -22.80 10.31
CA ILE A 478 -5.65 -23.24 9.79
C ILE A 478 -5.03 -24.30 10.69
N SER A 479 -4.26 -25.20 10.06
CA SER A 479 -3.40 -26.18 10.72
C SER A 479 -1.95 -25.91 10.29
N PRO A 480 -1.21 -24.99 10.94
CA PRO A 480 0.13 -24.57 10.51
C PRO A 480 1.10 -25.75 10.32
N HIS A 481 2.06 -25.63 9.39
CA HIS A 481 3.11 -26.63 9.21
C HIS A 481 3.96 -26.81 10.47
N ARG A 482 4.36 -25.69 11.08
CA ARG A 482 5.07 -25.62 12.37
C ARG A 482 4.58 -24.43 13.19
N CYS A 483 4.75 -24.53 14.51
CA CYS A 483 4.46 -23.51 15.51
C CYS A 483 5.69 -23.36 16.43
N MET A 484 6.41 -22.24 16.30
CA MET A 484 7.56 -21.93 17.16
C MET A 484 7.14 -21.18 18.42
N THR A 485 7.66 -21.58 19.57
CA THR A 485 7.57 -20.83 20.82
C THR A 485 8.95 -20.67 21.44
N HIS A 486 9.28 -19.45 21.87
CA HIS A 486 10.55 -19.16 22.55
C HIS A 486 10.42 -19.31 24.08
N ASP A 487 11.04 -18.44 24.88
CA ASP A 487 10.76 -18.21 26.31
C ASP A 487 9.25 -18.15 26.67
N ASN A 488 8.37 -17.77 25.73
CA ASN A 488 6.92 -17.84 25.86
C ASN A 488 6.36 -19.28 26.03
N SER A 489 7.16 -20.33 25.82
CA SER A 489 6.73 -21.74 25.90
C SER A 489 6.12 -22.09 27.26
N TRP A 490 6.65 -21.58 28.39
CA TRP A 490 6.06 -21.86 29.70
C TRP A 490 4.70 -21.17 29.92
N PRO A 491 4.53 -19.86 29.64
CA PRO A 491 3.21 -19.24 29.59
C PRO A 491 2.19 -19.96 28.67
N VAL A 492 2.63 -20.48 27.52
CA VAL A 492 1.76 -21.27 26.62
C VAL A 492 1.41 -22.62 27.25
N ALA A 493 2.37 -23.32 27.88
CA ALA A 493 2.13 -24.56 28.62
C ALA A 493 1.13 -24.38 29.77
N LEU A 494 1.24 -23.28 30.53
CA LEU A 494 0.29 -22.95 31.60
C LEU A 494 -1.14 -22.73 31.07
N LYS A 495 -1.31 -22.02 29.95
CA LYS A 495 -2.62 -21.89 29.28
C LYS A 495 -3.13 -23.22 28.73
N PHE A 496 -2.26 -24.00 28.09
CA PHE A 496 -2.58 -25.35 27.60
C PHE A 496 -3.07 -26.29 28.72
N MET A 497 -2.45 -26.24 29.90
CA MET A 497 -2.92 -26.99 31.07
C MET A 497 -4.20 -26.40 31.69
N SER A 498 -4.36 -25.06 31.72
CA SER A 498 -5.57 -24.42 32.29
C SER A 498 -6.82 -24.65 31.44
N ILE A 499 -6.68 -24.91 30.14
CA ILE A 499 -7.77 -25.39 29.26
C ILE A 499 -8.09 -26.88 29.41
N GLY A 500 -7.44 -27.59 30.35
CA GLY A 500 -7.70 -29.00 30.65
C GLY A 500 -6.96 -29.98 29.74
N ALA A 501 -6.13 -29.50 28.80
CA ALA A 501 -5.36 -30.37 27.92
C ALA A 501 -4.14 -30.95 28.67
N SER A 502 -3.97 -32.27 28.55
CA SER A 502 -2.90 -33.04 29.19
C SER A 502 -1.93 -33.70 28.19
N ARG A 503 -2.24 -33.65 26.90
CA ARG A 503 -1.42 -34.22 25.81
C ARG A 503 -1.44 -33.31 24.58
N LEU A 504 -0.26 -33.05 24.02
CA LEU A 504 -0.14 -32.30 22.75
C LEU A 504 -0.77 -33.09 21.60
N HIS A 505 -1.53 -32.40 20.75
CA HIS A 505 -2.17 -32.99 19.57
C HIS A 505 -1.14 -33.53 18.56
N ASN A 506 -0.09 -32.75 18.29
CA ASN A 506 1.02 -33.14 17.43
C ASN A 506 2.35 -32.52 17.93
N PRO A 507 3.20 -33.28 18.66
CA PRO A 507 4.50 -32.79 19.12
C PRO A 507 5.41 -32.29 18.00
N ASP A 508 5.43 -32.96 16.85
CA ASP A 508 6.27 -32.58 15.70
C ASP A 508 5.90 -31.20 15.14
N GLN A 509 4.66 -30.75 15.31
CA GLN A 509 4.23 -29.43 14.87
C GLN A 509 4.91 -28.31 15.67
N ILE A 510 5.42 -28.60 16.87
CA ILE A 510 5.90 -27.60 17.83
C ILE A 510 7.43 -27.59 17.85
N VAL A 511 8.01 -26.39 17.92
CA VAL A 511 9.46 -26.20 18.12
C VAL A 511 9.65 -25.22 19.27
N MET A 512 10.35 -25.65 20.32
CA MET A 512 10.65 -24.81 21.49
C MET A 512 12.09 -24.32 21.43
N THR A 513 12.30 -23.01 21.54
CA THR A 513 13.64 -22.39 21.55
C THR A 513 13.81 -21.51 22.79
N LEU A 514 15.04 -21.30 23.25
CA LEU A 514 15.32 -20.37 24.36
C LEU A 514 16.36 -19.34 23.91
N ASP A 515 15.97 -18.08 23.77
CA ASP A 515 16.76 -17.06 23.07
C ASP A 515 16.66 -15.65 23.67
N HIS A 516 15.62 -15.34 24.43
CA HIS A 516 15.42 -14.00 24.98
C HIS A 516 16.29 -13.76 26.23
N ASP A 517 16.11 -14.57 27.27
CA ASP A 517 16.70 -14.29 28.59
C ASP A 517 17.97 -15.12 28.86
N VAL A 518 18.75 -15.41 27.80
CA VAL A 518 19.91 -16.34 27.81
C VAL A 518 20.99 -15.93 28.84
N GLN A 519 21.18 -14.63 29.04
CA GLN A 519 22.22 -14.09 29.94
C GLN A 519 21.79 -14.08 31.42
N ASN A 520 20.49 -14.14 31.72
CA ASN A 520 19.98 -14.14 33.08
C ASN A 520 20.15 -15.51 33.74
N LYS A 521 21.05 -15.59 34.73
CA LYS A 521 21.34 -16.82 35.50
C LYS A 521 20.67 -16.86 36.88
N SER A 522 19.63 -16.06 37.11
CA SER A 522 18.83 -16.14 38.34
C SER A 522 18.07 -17.45 38.46
N ASP A 523 17.90 -17.96 39.69
CA ASP A 523 17.22 -19.23 39.94
C ASP A 523 15.81 -19.29 39.35
N LYS A 524 15.07 -18.17 39.37
CA LYS A 524 13.73 -18.05 38.76
C LYS A 524 13.77 -18.30 37.24
N ASN A 525 14.75 -17.74 36.53
CA ASN A 525 14.88 -17.96 35.09
C ASN A 525 15.37 -19.38 34.77
N LEU A 526 16.32 -19.89 35.57
CA LEU A 526 16.81 -21.27 35.44
C LEU A 526 15.75 -22.32 35.80
N GLN A 527 14.78 -22.00 36.66
CA GLN A 527 13.61 -22.83 36.92
C GLN A 527 12.65 -22.81 35.72
N LYS A 528 12.31 -21.63 35.19
CA LYS A 528 11.49 -21.48 33.95
C LYS A 528 12.06 -22.30 32.80
N TYR A 529 13.38 -22.24 32.57
CA TYR A 529 14.03 -22.98 31.49
C TYR A 529 14.01 -24.50 31.71
N ARG A 530 14.24 -24.99 32.94
CA ARG A 530 14.09 -26.42 33.26
C ARG A 530 12.66 -26.90 33.04
N GLN A 531 11.65 -26.11 33.44
CA GLN A 531 10.25 -26.45 33.22
C GLN A 531 9.89 -26.57 31.73
N ILE A 532 10.45 -25.72 30.86
CA ILE A 532 10.27 -25.82 29.40
C ILE A 532 10.96 -27.08 28.85
N GLU A 533 12.21 -27.33 29.24
CA GLU A 533 12.98 -28.51 28.81
C GLU A 533 12.32 -29.83 29.25
N GLU A 534 11.87 -29.90 30.51
CA GLU A 534 11.15 -31.05 31.07
C GLU A 534 9.80 -31.28 30.36
N PHE A 535 9.04 -30.22 30.08
CA PHE A 535 7.79 -30.30 29.32
C PHE A 535 8.01 -30.79 27.88
N ALA A 536 9.00 -30.20 27.17
CA ALA A 536 9.35 -30.61 25.82
C ALA A 536 9.78 -32.07 25.76
N LYS A 537 10.66 -32.49 26.69
CA LYS A 537 11.12 -33.88 26.83
C LYS A 537 9.98 -34.84 27.17
N HIS A 538 9.05 -34.45 28.04
CA HIS A 538 7.90 -35.28 28.42
C HIS A 538 6.96 -35.55 27.25
N HIS A 539 6.73 -34.54 26.39
CA HIS A 539 5.83 -34.66 25.24
C HIS A 539 6.52 -35.02 23.91
N GLY A 540 7.85 -35.12 23.86
CA GLY A 540 8.59 -35.43 22.64
C GLY A 540 8.66 -34.27 21.65
N VAL A 541 8.65 -33.03 22.14
CA VAL A 541 8.77 -31.81 21.32
C VAL A 541 10.24 -31.50 21.05
N GLU A 542 10.58 -31.06 19.83
CA GLU A 542 11.95 -30.65 19.54
C GLU A 542 12.30 -29.34 20.27
N PHE A 543 13.43 -29.35 20.97
CA PHE A 543 13.83 -28.30 21.91
C PHE A 543 15.27 -27.86 21.66
N TYR A 544 15.47 -26.55 21.55
CA TYR A 544 16.77 -25.92 21.39
C TYR A 544 17.11 -25.06 22.63
N PRO A 545 18.18 -25.40 23.39
CA PRO A 545 18.46 -24.80 24.69
C PRO A 545 19.05 -23.38 24.60
N ALA A 546 19.04 -22.69 25.75
CA ALA A 546 19.53 -21.32 25.87
C ALA A 546 20.98 -21.17 25.41
N GLY A 547 21.21 -20.31 24.40
CA GLY A 547 22.54 -20.09 23.81
C GLY A 547 22.82 -20.87 22.52
N ARG A 548 21.90 -21.72 22.04
CA ARG A 548 22.03 -22.41 20.74
C ARG A 548 21.78 -21.48 19.55
N GLY A 549 20.95 -20.45 19.72
CA GLY A 549 20.61 -19.47 18.69
C GLY A 549 19.23 -18.85 18.89
N ILE A 550 18.91 -17.86 18.07
CA ILE A 550 17.61 -17.18 18.07
C ILE A 550 16.60 -18.02 17.30
N GLY A 551 15.39 -18.17 17.83
CA GLY A 551 14.38 -19.09 17.33
C GLY A 551 14.07 -18.90 15.84
N HIS A 552 13.99 -17.66 15.36
CA HIS A 552 13.76 -17.40 13.94
C HIS A 552 14.89 -17.88 13.02
N GLN A 553 16.15 -17.74 13.47
CA GLN A 553 17.30 -18.27 12.75
C GLN A 553 17.32 -19.80 12.78
N ILE A 554 17.04 -20.41 13.95
CA ILE A 554 16.91 -21.86 14.11
C ILE A 554 15.82 -22.42 13.16
N MET A 555 14.65 -21.76 13.09
CA MET A 555 13.55 -22.18 12.22
C MET A 555 13.94 -22.21 10.74
N VAL A 556 14.78 -21.28 10.28
CA VAL A 556 15.28 -21.22 8.90
C VAL A 556 16.45 -22.18 8.67
N GLU A 557 17.45 -22.22 9.55
CA GLU A 557 18.68 -23.01 9.34
C GLU A 557 18.48 -24.52 9.53
N GLU A 558 17.49 -24.93 10.33
CA GLU A 558 17.13 -26.33 10.57
C GLU A 558 15.99 -26.83 9.66
N GLY A 559 15.44 -25.97 8.79
CA GLY A 559 14.44 -26.34 7.78
C GLY A 559 13.01 -26.51 8.31
N TYR A 560 12.64 -25.85 9.41
CA TYR A 560 11.25 -25.82 9.90
C TYR A 560 10.38 -24.81 9.14
N ALA A 561 10.96 -23.65 8.80
CA ALA A 561 10.41 -22.68 7.88
C ALA A 561 10.73 -23.14 6.45
N TRP A 562 9.77 -23.78 5.78
CA TRP A 562 9.98 -24.40 4.48
C TRP A 562 9.25 -23.65 3.35
N PRO A 563 9.83 -23.52 2.13
CA PRO A 563 9.19 -22.81 1.03
C PRO A 563 7.80 -23.38 0.68
N GLY A 564 6.82 -22.51 0.45
CA GLY A 564 5.43 -22.91 0.17
C GLY A 564 4.70 -23.54 1.37
N THR A 565 5.12 -23.22 2.60
CA THR A 565 4.46 -23.64 3.85
C THR A 565 3.97 -22.45 4.68
N LEU A 566 3.00 -22.69 5.57
CA LEU A 566 2.52 -21.73 6.58
C LEU A 566 3.14 -22.07 7.94
N VAL A 567 3.92 -21.16 8.52
CA VAL A 567 4.54 -21.35 9.83
C VAL A 567 4.20 -20.17 10.74
N VAL A 568 3.79 -20.48 11.96
CA VAL A 568 3.44 -19.47 12.97
C VAL A 568 4.48 -19.45 14.10
N ALA A 569 4.59 -18.32 14.80
CA ALA A 569 5.33 -18.28 16.06
C ALA A 569 4.67 -17.36 17.08
N SER A 570 4.91 -17.64 18.37
CA SER A 570 4.54 -16.72 19.47
C SER A 570 5.48 -15.50 19.56
N ASP A 571 5.87 -14.96 18.41
CA ASP A 571 6.74 -13.79 18.23
C ASP A 571 6.40 -13.02 16.95
N SER A 572 6.47 -11.68 17.04
CA SER A 572 6.22 -10.71 15.98
C SER A 572 7.16 -10.79 14.77
N HIS A 573 8.35 -11.35 14.92
CA HIS A 573 9.38 -11.38 13.87
C HIS A 573 9.39 -12.69 13.04
N SER A 574 8.36 -13.51 13.21
CA SER A 574 8.08 -14.69 12.36
C SER A 574 7.90 -14.35 10.88
N ASN A 575 7.60 -13.09 10.53
CA ASN A 575 7.62 -12.60 9.15
C ASN A 575 8.95 -12.92 8.43
N MET A 576 10.07 -13.05 9.16
CA MET A 576 11.39 -13.46 8.64
C MET A 576 11.35 -14.71 7.76
N TYR A 577 10.45 -15.67 8.03
CA TYR A 577 10.32 -16.91 7.24
C TYR A 577 9.96 -16.63 5.76
N GLY A 578 9.35 -15.47 5.48
CA GLY A 578 9.03 -15.03 4.13
C GLY A 578 10.26 -14.86 3.23
N GLY A 579 11.45 -14.62 3.80
CA GLY A 579 12.71 -14.56 3.04
C GLY A 579 13.13 -15.87 2.37
N VAL A 580 12.59 -17.00 2.84
CA VAL A 580 12.72 -18.35 2.23
C VAL A 580 11.41 -18.85 1.63
N GLY A 581 10.50 -17.96 1.23
CA GLY A 581 9.23 -18.34 0.59
C GLY A 581 8.26 -19.11 1.49
N CYS A 582 8.46 -19.07 2.81
CA CYS A 582 7.55 -19.62 3.81
C CYS A 582 6.63 -18.49 4.32
N LEU A 583 5.32 -18.67 4.30
CA LEU A 583 4.40 -17.70 4.88
C LEU A 583 4.56 -17.73 6.41
N GLY A 584 5.29 -16.76 6.94
CA GLY A 584 5.50 -16.55 8.37
C GLY A 584 4.56 -15.48 8.91
N THR A 585 3.85 -15.76 10.01
CA THR A 585 2.94 -14.79 10.65
C THR A 585 2.86 -15.00 12.17
N PRO A 586 2.74 -13.93 12.97
CA PRO A 586 2.73 -14.02 14.43
C PRO A 586 1.39 -14.47 15.00
N ILE A 587 1.46 -15.16 16.14
CA ILE A 587 0.30 -15.59 16.94
C ILE A 587 0.49 -15.23 18.42
N VAL A 588 -0.58 -15.22 19.22
CA VAL A 588 -0.50 -14.95 20.66
C VAL A 588 -0.46 -16.24 21.49
N ARG A 589 -0.37 -16.13 22.82
CA ARG A 589 -0.20 -17.30 23.70
C ARG A 589 -1.41 -18.23 23.65
N THR A 590 -2.61 -17.66 23.57
CA THR A 590 -3.87 -18.43 23.45
C THR A 590 -3.95 -19.24 22.15
N ASP A 591 -3.43 -18.70 21.04
CA ASP A 591 -3.30 -19.46 19.79
C ASP A 591 -2.30 -20.61 19.91
N GLY A 592 -1.17 -20.37 20.58
CA GLY A 592 -0.19 -21.42 20.87
C GLY A 592 -0.86 -22.58 21.63
N ALA A 593 -1.61 -22.27 22.68
CA ALA A 593 -2.35 -23.27 23.45
C ALA A 593 -3.41 -24.00 22.60
N SER A 594 -4.14 -23.29 21.72
CA SER A 594 -5.08 -23.89 20.77
C SER A 594 -4.39 -24.87 19.81
N ILE A 595 -3.26 -24.49 19.22
CA ILE A 595 -2.48 -25.35 18.32
C ILE A 595 -1.92 -26.55 19.08
N TRP A 596 -1.43 -26.36 20.30
CA TRP A 596 -0.92 -27.44 21.13
C TRP A 596 -2.01 -28.46 21.49
N ALA A 597 -3.24 -28.01 21.76
CA ALA A 597 -4.36 -28.87 22.11
C ALA A 597 -5.12 -29.49 20.92
N THR A 598 -5.14 -28.85 19.75
CA THR A 598 -6.01 -29.24 18.61
C THR A 598 -5.30 -29.34 17.25
N GLY A 599 -4.02 -28.96 17.19
CA GLY A 599 -3.24 -28.79 15.97
C GLY A 599 -3.58 -27.53 15.16
N LYS A 600 -4.57 -26.74 15.61
CA LYS A 600 -5.27 -25.73 14.80
C LYS A 600 -5.47 -24.41 15.55
N THR A 601 -5.66 -23.34 14.79
CA THR A 601 -6.25 -22.07 15.24
C THR A 601 -7.01 -21.43 14.08
N TRP A 602 -7.69 -20.30 14.31
CA TRP A 602 -8.32 -19.49 13.27
C TRP A 602 -7.37 -18.41 12.76
N TRP A 603 -7.55 -17.94 11.52
CA TRP A 603 -6.80 -16.82 10.97
C TRP A 603 -7.66 -16.09 9.93
N GLN A 604 -7.59 -14.76 9.91
CA GLN A 604 -8.17 -13.97 8.83
C GLN A 604 -7.09 -13.73 7.78
N ILE A 605 -7.40 -13.98 6.51
CA ILE A 605 -6.49 -13.67 5.41
C ILE A 605 -6.45 -12.14 5.26
N PRO A 606 -5.30 -11.48 5.47
CA PRO A 606 -5.23 -10.03 5.34
C PRO A 606 -5.29 -9.61 3.87
N PRO A 607 -5.62 -8.34 3.58
CA PRO A 607 -5.40 -7.74 2.26
C PRO A 607 -3.93 -7.92 1.84
N VAL A 608 -3.70 -8.35 0.60
CA VAL A 608 -2.33 -8.55 0.08
C VAL A 608 -1.87 -7.32 -0.70
N ALA A 609 -0.77 -6.71 -0.25
CA ALA A 609 -0.03 -5.69 -0.97
C ALA A 609 1.11 -6.34 -1.77
N LYS A 610 1.26 -5.97 -3.04
CA LYS A 610 2.38 -6.39 -3.88
C LYS A 610 3.44 -5.30 -3.89
N VAL A 611 4.69 -5.64 -3.61
CA VAL A 611 5.83 -4.72 -3.64
C VAL A 611 6.79 -5.16 -4.74
N THR A 612 6.85 -4.37 -5.81
CA THR A 612 7.70 -4.62 -6.98
C THR A 612 9.03 -3.89 -6.82
N PHE A 613 10.11 -4.64 -6.59
CA PHE A 613 11.45 -4.10 -6.71
C PHE A 613 11.82 -3.97 -8.20
N THR A 614 12.34 -2.80 -8.56
CA THR A 614 12.95 -2.55 -9.87
C THR A 614 14.44 -2.25 -9.69
N GLY A 615 15.20 -2.24 -10.79
CA GLY A 615 16.62 -1.90 -10.74
C GLY A 615 17.51 -2.98 -10.12
N ILE A 616 18.70 -2.60 -9.65
CA ILE A 616 19.71 -3.48 -9.04
C ILE A 616 20.25 -2.82 -7.78
N LEU A 617 20.37 -3.56 -6.68
CA LEU A 617 20.91 -3.04 -5.41
C LEU A 617 22.37 -2.53 -5.58
N PRO A 618 22.67 -1.25 -5.29
CA PRO A 618 24.02 -0.69 -5.45
C PRO A 618 25.04 -1.29 -4.47
N THR A 619 26.31 -1.25 -4.85
CA THR A 619 27.43 -1.60 -3.96
C THR A 619 27.37 -0.76 -2.68
N GLY A 620 27.52 -1.41 -1.52
CA GLY A 620 27.44 -0.76 -0.21
C GLY A 620 26.01 -0.52 0.29
N VAL A 621 24.98 -0.94 -0.44
CA VAL A 621 23.58 -0.96 0.02
C VAL A 621 23.16 -2.41 0.28
N THR A 622 22.39 -2.65 1.34
CA THR A 622 22.02 -3.99 1.81
C THR A 622 20.50 -4.15 1.96
N GLY A 623 20.03 -5.36 2.25
CA GLY A 623 18.63 -5.60 2.61
C GLY A 623 18.16 -4.82 3.83
N LYS A 624 19.08 -4.38 4.71
CA LYS A 624 18.76 -3.49 5.83
C LYS A 624 18.31 -2.11 5.35
N ASP A 625 19.05 -1.54 4.41
CA ASP A 625 18.75 -0.23 3.84
C ASP A 625 17.44 -0.26 3.05
N VAL A 626 17.17 -1.35 2.32
CA VAL A 626 15.90 -1.57 1.61
C VAL A 626 14.71 -1.50 2.57
N ILE A 627 14.74 -2.22 3.70
CA ILE A 627 13.59 -2.24 4.62
C ILE A 627 13.50 -0.99 5.52
N VAL A 628 14.62 -0.36 5.87
CA VAL A 628 14.59 0.97 6.51
C VAL A 628 13.98 2.01 5.56
N ALA A 629 14.36 1.98 4.28
CA ALA A 629 13.77 2.82 3.25
C ALA A 629 12.27 2.53 3.09
N LEU A 630 11.83 1.27 3.01
CA LEU A 630 10.40 0.95 2.97
C LEU A 630 9.64 1.51 4.20
N CYS A 631 10.13 1.26 5.42
CA CYS A 631 9.50 1.73 6.66
C CYS A 631 9.40 3.26 6.79
N GLY A 632 10.41 4.00 6.33
CA GLY A 632 10.47 5.47 6.50
C GLY A 632 10.12 6.30 5.27
N LEU A 633 10.02 5.69 4.08
CA LEU A 633 9.66 6.37 2.83
C LEU A 633 8.23 6.06 2.36
N PHE A 634 7.61 5.01 2.91
CA PHE A 634 6.17 4.69 2.88
C PHE A 634 5.61 4.72 4.31
N ASP A 635 5.74 5.89 4.94
CA ASP A 635 5.55 6.11 6.37
C ASP A 635 4.08 6.28 6.80
N LYS A 636 3.16 6.49 5.85
CA LYS A 636 1.73 6.77 6.08
C LYS A 636 0.88 5.51 6.19
N ASP A 637 1.44 4.48 6.84
CA ASP A 637 0.76 3.21 7.11
C ASP A 637 0.26 2.50 5.85
N ASP A 638 0.99 2.69 4.73
CA ASP A 638 0.63 2.24 3.39
C ASP A 638 0.31 0.75 3.27
N VAL A 639 0.90 -0.08 4.13
CA VAL A 639 0.72 -1.54 4.21
C VAL A 639 0.31 -2.03 5.60
N LEU A 640 -0.21 -1.13 6.45
CA LEU A 640 -0.67 -1.50 7.79
C LEU A 640 -1.73 -2.61 7.69
N ASN A 641 -1.58 -3.65 8.50
CA ASN A 641 -2.40 -4.86 8.52
C ASN A 641 -2.45 -5.66 7.19
N HIS A 642 -1.59 -5.37 6.21
CA HIS A 642 -1.50 -6.15 4.96
C HIS A 642 -0.52 -7.34 5.10
N ALA A 643 -0.70 -8.37 4.27
CA ALA A 643 0.40 -9.25 3.89
C ALA A 643 1.16 -8.63 2.70
N ILE A 644 2.49 -8.74 2.68
CA ILE A 644 3.30 -8.29 1.53
C ILE A 644 3.77 -9.48 0.70
N GLU A 645 3.59 -9.39 -0.61
CA GLU A 645 4.27 -10.23 -1.61
C GLU A 645 5.31 -9.39 -2.36
N PHE A 646 6.59 -9.72 -2.18
CA PHE A 646 7.70 -9.10 -2.90
C PHE A 646 7.88 -9.75 -4.27
N THR A 647 8.18 -8.94 -5.29
CA THR A 647 8.48 -9.41 -6.64
C THR A 647 9.46 -8.47 -7.34
N GLY A 648 9.97 -8.86 -8.51
CA GLY A 648 10.92 -8.08 -9.30
C GLY A 648 11.41 -8.88 -10.50
N SER A 649 12.23 -8.26 -11.35
CA SER A 649 12.89 -8.98 -12.45
C SER A 649 13.87 -10.03 -11.91
N GLU A 650 14.20 -11.07 -12.69
CA GLU A 650 15.17 -12.09 -12.24
C GLU A 650 16.56 -11.48 -11.94
N GLU A 651 16.93 -10.39 -12.63
CA GLU A 651 18.15 -9.61 -12.38
C GLU A 651 18.07 -8.80 -11.07
N THR A 652 16.95 -8.11 -10.84
CA THR A 652 16.67 -7.39 -9.59
C THR A 652 16.71 -8.35 -8.40
N MET A 653 16.02 -9.48 -8.50
CA MET A 653 15.96 -10.48 -7.43
C MET A 653 17.30 -11.16 -7.18
N ARG A 654 18.17 -11.28 -8.22
CA ARG A 654 19.57 -11.75 -8.07
C ARG A 654 20.42 -10.82 -7.21
N SER A 655 20.14 -9.51 -7.16
CA SER A 655 20.86 -8.58 -6.27
C SER A 655 20.49 -8.72 -4.79
N LEU A 656 19.36 -9.38 -4.48
CA LEU A 656 18.90 -9.65 -3.12
C LEU A 656 19.23 -11.09 -2.72
N SER A 657 20.35 -11.29 -2.02
CA SER A 657 20.72 -12.55 -1.37
C SER A 657 19.62 -13.04 -0.40
N VAL A 658 19.60 -14.33 -0.07
CA VAL A 658 18.61 -14.85 0.90
C VAL A 658 18.73 -14.16 2.27
N ASP A 659 19.94 -13.80 2.73
CA ASP A 659 20.11 -13.07 3.99
C ASP A 659 19.57 -11.63 3.92
N ASN A 660 19.70 -10.95 2.76
CA ASN A 660 19.02 -9.68 2.50
C ASN A 660 17.50 -9.85 2.55
N ARG A 661 16.96 -10.93 1.98
CA ARG A 661 15.51 -11.23 1.99
C ARG A 661 15.00 -11.57 3.39
N LEU A 662 15.77 -12.32 4.19
CA LEU A 662 15.47 -12.60 5.59
C LEU A 662 15.44 -11.30 6.41
N THR A 663 16.39 -10.39 6.17
CA THR A 663 16.43 -9.04 6.77
C THR A 663 15.18 -8.23 6.43
N ILE A 664 14.84 -8.15 5.13
CA ILE A 664 13.67 -7.41 4.65
C ILE A 664 12.38 -8.01 5.22
N ALA A 665 12.21 -9.34 5.10
CA ALA A 665 11.04 -10.05 5.59
C ALA A 665 10.86 -9.90 7.11
N ASN A 666 11.94 -9.99 7.89
CA ASN A 666 11.95 -9.77 9.35
C ASN A 666 11.35 -8.40 9.70
N MET A 667 11.86 -7.32 9.11
CA MET A 667 11.45 -5.95 9.45
C MET A 667 10.16 -5.46 8.77
N THR A 668 9.47 -6.28 7.97
CA THR A 668 8.09 -5.96 7.54
C THR A 668 7.13 -5.76 8.72
N THR A 669 7.39 -6.42 9.85
CA THR A 669 6.73 -6.21 11.13
C THR A 669 6.79 -4.74 11.59
N GLU A 670 7.93 -4.07 11.38
CA GLU A 670 8.12 -2.66 11.75
C GLU A 670 7.49 -1.68 10.74
N TRP A 671 7.23 -2.13 9.51
CA TRP A 671 6.43 -1.39 8.52
C TRP A 671 4.91 -1.49 8.78
N GLY A 672 4.48 -2.40 9.67
CA GLY A 672 3.08 -2.62 10.03
C GLY A 672 2.40 -3.79 9.29
N ALA A 673 3.16 -4.57 8.52
CA ALA A 673 2.65 -5.72 7.78
C ALA A 673 2.70 -7.03 8.58
N LEU A 674 1.82 -7.97 8.23
CA LEU A 674 1.56 -9.22 8.95
C LEU A 674 2.33 -10.44 8.40
N SER A 675 2.97 -10.26 7.25
CA SER A 675 3.95 -11.16 6.63
C SER A 675 4.70 -10.43 5.51
N GLY A 676 5.91 -10.90 5.16
CA GLY A 676 6.73 -10.34 4.07
C GLY A 676 7.32 -11.43 3.19
N LEU A 677 6.58 -11.88 2.17
CA LEU A 677 6.84 -13.10 1.43
C LEU A 677 7.63 -12.87 0.13
N PHE A 678 8.76 -13.55 -0.02
CA PHE A 678 9.55 -13.59 -1.26
C PHE A 678 9.21 -14.82 -2.12
N PRO A 679 9.43 -14.78 -3.44
CA PRO A 679 9.12 -15.88 -4.35
C PRO A 679 10.12 -17.03 -4.25
N ILE A 680 9.68 -18.24 -4.67
CA ILE A 680 10.53 -19.44 -4.77
C ILE A 680 11.34 -19.39 -6.08
N ASP A 681 12.28 -18.46 -6.15
CA ASP A 681 13.08 -18.15 -7.34
C ASP A 681 14.45 -18.86 -7.38
N ASN A 682 15.22 -18.62 -8.44
CA ASN A 682 16.52 -19.25 -8.67
C ASN A 682 17.56 -18.92 -7.59
N VAL A 683 17.47 -17.77 -6.90
CA VAL A 683 18.35 -17.41 -5.78
C VAL A 683 18.07 -18.30 -4.58
N LEU A 684 16.78 -18.47 -4.22
CA LEU A 684 16.40 -19.37 -3.14
C LEU A 684 16.73 -20.83 -3.49
N LYS A 685 16.47 -21.29 -4.72
CA LYS A 685 16.83 -22.64 -5.18
C LYS A 685 18.35 -22.90 -5.05
N GLY A 686 19.17 -21.92 -5.40
CA GLY A 686 20.64 -21.99 -5.24
C GLY A 686 21.06 -22.08 -3.77
N TRP A 687 20.52 -21.22 -2.91
CA TRP A 687 20.80 -21.23 -1.46
C TRP A 687 20.40 -22.54 -0.80
N LEU A 688 19.23 -23.08 -1.15
CA LEU A 688 18.73 -24.37 -0.65
C LEU A 688 19.65 -25.53 -1.06
N ARG A 689 20.08 -25.60 -2.32
CA ARG A 689 21.07 -26.60 -2.77
C ARG A 689 22.40 -26.45 -2.02
N GLY A 690 22.82 -25.22 -1.73
CA GLY A 690 23.96 -24.92 -0.85
C GLY A 690 23.79 -25.50 0.56
N LYS A 691 22.68 -25.21 1.25
CA LYS A 691 22.37 -25.75 2.58
C LYS A 691 22.31 -27.29 2.57
N ALA A 692 21.72 -27.92 1.54
CA ALA A 692 21.72 -29.38 1.40
C ALA A 692 23.14 -29.96 1.24
N THR A 693 24.00 -29.29 0.47
CA THR A 693 25.40 -29.70 0.31
C THR A 693 26.15 -29.59 1.64
N THR A 694 26.03 -28.47 2.34
CA THR A 694 26.66 -28.25 3.65
C THR A 694 26.18 -29.26 4.70
N ALA A 695 24.88 -29.58 4.72
CA ALA A 695 24.31 -30.55 5.65
C ALA A 695 24.79 -31.98 5.34
N ALA A 696 24.85 -32.36 4.06
CA ALA A 696 25.38 -33.66 3.62
C ALA A 696 26.89 -33.83 3.87
N MET A 697 27.65 -32.73 3.96
CA MET A 697 29.09 -32.75 4.23
C MET A 697 29.45 -33.00 5.71
N GLY A 698 28.48 -33.10 6.63
CA GLY A 698 28.76 -33.36 8.06
C GLY A 698 29.48 -32.22 8.80
N LEU A 699 29.62 -31.04 8.19
CA LEU A 699 30.24 -29.86 8.81
C LEU A 699 29.45 -29.33 10.04
N ALA A 700 28.27 -29.89 10.31
CA ALA A 700 27.46 -29.61 11.47
C ALA A 700 27.65 -30.60 12.64
N ASP A 701 28.61 -31.53 12.57
CA ASP A 701 29.01 -32.44 13.67
C ASP A 701 29.81 -31.71 14.78
N GLY A 702 29.38 -30.49 15.12
CA GLY A 702 29.82 -29.76 16.30
C GLY A 702 29.13 -30.27 17.58
N PRO A 703 29.34 -29.62 18.74
CA PRO A 703 28.78 -30.05 20.01
C PRO A 703 27.25 -29.83 20.16
N PHE A 704 26.51 -29.66 19.06
CA PHE A 704 25.08 -29.35 19.04
C PHE A 704 24.34 -30.23 18.03
N LYS A 705 23.24 -30.85 18.46
CA LYS A 705 22.32 -31.59 17.57
C LYS A 705 21.76 -30.62 16.51
N THR A 706 21.85 -31.02 15.25
CA THR A 706 21.09 -30.43 14.13
C THR A 706 20.24 -31.51 13.48
N LEU A 707 19.14 -31.10 12.86
CA LEU A 707 18.27 -31.91 12.01
C LEU A 707 18.24 -31.38 10.57
N ALA A 708 19.14 -30.44 10.23
CA ALA A 708 19.25 -29.87 8.89
C ALA A 708 19.52 -30.94 7.81
N ALA A 709 20.31 -31.97 8.13
CA ALA A 709 20.61 -33.08 7.21
C ALA A 709 19.38 -33.91 6.82
N ASP A 710 18.39 -34.03 7.71
CA ASP A 710 17.16 -34.77 7.44
C ASP A 710 16.17 -33.99 6.56
N ARG A 711 16.26 -32.65 6.57
CA ARG A 711 15.30 -31.75 5.88
C ARG A 711 15.85 -31.14 4.60
N PHE A 712 17.12 -30.75 4.58
CA PHE A 712 17.80 -30.27 3.38
C PHE A 712 18.45 -31.44 2.62
N THR A 713 17.61 -32.32 2.06
CA THR A 713 18.09 -33.39 1.16
C THR A 713 17.83 -33.01 -0.30
N HIS A 714 18.76 -33.35 -1.19
CA HIS A 714 18.59 -33.08 -2.63
C HIS A 714 17.27 -33.65 -3.22
N PRO A 715 16.79 -34.86 -2.87
CA PRO A 715 15.50 -35.36 -3.34
C PRO A 715 14.30 -34.48 -2.95
N ILE A 716 14.24 -34.00 -1.70
CA ILE A 716 13.17 -33.10 -1.24
C ILE A 716 13.24 -31.75 -1.97
N LEU A 717 14.45 -31.27 -2.26
CA LEU A 717 14.64 -30.03 -3.02
C LEU A 717 14.20 -30.14 -4.47
N GLU A 718 14.54 -31.21 -5.19
CA GLU A 718 14.11 -31.36 -6.58
C GLU A 718 12.57 -31.50 -6.66
N GLN A 719 11.92 -32.22 -5.73
CA GLN A 719 10.45 -32.25 -5.63
C GLN A 719 9.84 -30.85 -5.42
N LEU A 720 10.46 -29.99 -4.61
CA LEU A 720 10.05 -28.59 -4.44
C LEU A 720 10.26 -27.76 -5.72
N PHE A 721 11.29 -28.09 -6.52
CA PHE A 721 11.67 -27.31 -7.70
C PHE A 721 10.91 -27.68 -8.97
N GLU A 722 10.35 -28.90 -9.04
CA GLU A 722 9.45 -29.35 -10.12
C GLU A 722 8.19 -28.49 -10.22
N ASN A 723 7.52 -28.23 -9.09
CA ASN A 723 6.27 -27.47 -9.04
C ASN A 723 6.27 -26.46 -7.87
N PRO A 724 7.06 -25.36 -7.97
CA PRO A 724 7.08 -24.33 -6.94
C PRO A 724 5.73 -23.60 -6.88
N LEU A 725 5.23 -23.31 -5.68
CA LEU A 725 4.07 -22.44 -5.51
C LEU A 725 4.41 -21.01 -5.98
N THR A 726 3.60 -20.47 -6.90
CA THR A 726 3.61 -19.08 -7.35
C THR A 726 2.20 -18.52 -7.30
N ALA A 727 2.04 -17.20 -7.20
CA ALA A 727 0.76 -16.53 -7.44
C ALA A 727 0.20 -16.89 -8.83
N ASP A 728 -1.12 -16.88 -8.99
CA ASP A 728 -1.77 -17.06 -10.29
C ASP A 728 -1.64 -15.83 -11.18
N LYS A 729 -1.65 -16.06 -12.51
CA LYS A 729 -1.88 -14.99 -13.47
C LYS A 729 -3.26 -14.38 -13.22
N GLY A 730 -3.32 -13.05 -13.08
CA GLY A 730 -4.57 -12.34 -12.77
C GLY A 730 -4.98 -12.35 -11.29
N ALA A 731 -4.12 -12.82 -10.37
CA ALA A 731 -4.35 -12.65 -8.94
C ALA A 731 -4.51 -11.15 -8.59
N LYS A 732 -5.54 -10.83 -7.80
CA LYS A 732 -5.92 -9.45 -7.44
C LYS A 732 -5.25 -9.05 -6.13
N TYR A 733 -4.57 -7.92 -6.13
CA TYR A 733 -3.89 -7.34 -4.96
C TYR A 733 -4.67 -6.12 -4.45
N ALA A 734 -4.68 -5.92 -3.13
CA ALA A 734 -5.36 -4.77 -2.51
C ALA A 734 -4.59 -3.46 -2.73
N LYS A 735 -3.28 -3.54 -2.91
CA LYS A 735 -2.38 -2.43 -3.25
C LYS A 735 -1.20 -2.95 -4.07
N GLU A 736 -0.71 -2.15 -5.01
CA GLU A 736 0.57 -2.38 -5.68
C GLU A 736 1.50 -1.19 -5.40
N LEU A 737 2.73 -1.47 -4.99
CA LEU A 737 3.79 -0.51 -4.69
C LEU A 737 5.06 -0.88 -5.47
N PHE A 738 5.94 0.08 -5.71
CA PHE A 738 7.26 -0.17 -6.28
C PHE A 738 8.38 0.64 -5.61
N LEU A 739 9.60 0.10 -5.66
CA LEU A 739 10.84 0.74 -5.18
C LEU A 739 12.00 0.38 -6.12
N ASP A 740 12.66 1.39 -6.68
CA ASP A 740 13.87 1.19 -7.51
C ASP A 740 15.10 1.07 -6.61
N LEU A 741 15.62 -0.15 -6.49
CA LEU A 741 16.77 -0.47 -5.66
C LEU A 741 18.01 0.34 -6.07
N SER A 742 18.18 0.63 -7.37
CA SER A 742 19.33 1.37 -7.90
C SER A 742 19.40 2.81 -7.40
N THR A 743 18.28 3.33 -6.88
CA THR A 743 18.19 4.68 -6.32
C THR A 743 18.33 4.71 -4.80
N LEU A 744 18.59 3.58 -4.16
CA LEU A 744 18.89 3.52 -2.74
C LEU A 744 20.34 3.90 -2.43
N THR A 745 20.53 4.39 -1.21
CA THR A 745 21.79 4.75 -0.57
C THR A 745 21.80 4.09 0.82
N PRO A 746 22.93 3.98 1.54
CA PRO A 746 22.90 3.48 2.91
C PRO A 746 21.98 4.34 3.77
N TYR A 747 21.05 3.69 4.48
CA TYR A 747 20.01 4.32 5.28
C TYR A 747 20.15 3.93 6.74
N VAL A 748 20.09 4.92 7.61
CA VAL A 748 20.05 4.73 9.06
C VAL A 748 18.69 5.16 9.58
N SER A 749 18.13 4.35 10.47
CA SER A 749 16.86 4.64 11.12
C SER A 749 17.06 5.26 12.51
N GLY A 750 16.31 6.32 12.82
CA GLY A 750 16.25 6.93 14.15
C GLY A 750 16.69 8.40 14.21
N PRO A 751 16.84 8.96 15.42
CA PRO A 751 16.83 8.26 16.70
C PRO A 751 15.42 7.83 17.14
N ASN A 752 15.36 6.72 17.89
CA ASN A 752 14.21 6.30 18.71
C ASN A 752 12.87 6.01 17.98
N SER A 753 12.86 5.94 16.64
CA SER A 753 11.72 5.49 15.84
C SER A 753 12.21 4.79 14.56
N VAL A 754 11.55 3.70 14.17
CA VAL A 754 11.88 2.94 12.95
C VAL A 754 11.42 3.66 11.67
N LYS A 755 10.37 4.48 11.77
CA LYS A 755 9.81 5.28 10.66
C LYS A 755 10.64 6.52 10.32
N ILE A 756 11.58 6.93 11.17
CA ILE A 756 12.55 7.97 10.80
C ILE A 756 13.66 7.26 10.03
N ALA A 757 13.75 7.48 8.71
CA ALA A 757 14.82 6.96 7.86
C ALA A 757 15.59 8.13 7.24
N THR A 758 16.90 8.18 7.47
CA THR A 758 17.77 9.25 6.99
C THR A 758 18.94 8.66 6.20
N PRO A 759 19.29 9.21 5.02
CA PRO A 759 20.51 8.83 4.31
C PRO A 759 21.74 8.98 5.21
N LEU A 760 22.59 7.95 5.26
CA LEU A 760 23.75 7.90 6.15
C LEU A 760 24.66 9.14 6.02
N LYS A 761 24.85 9.62 4.78
CA LYS A 761 25.67 10.80 4.47
C LYS A 761 25.19 12.09 5.17
N GLU A 762 23.89 12.21 5.44
CA GLU A 762 23.32 13.35 6.18
C GLU A 762 23.57 13.24 7.68
N LEU A 763 23.66 12.02 8.24
CA LEU A 763 24.02 11.78 9.63
C LEU A 763 25.53 11.89 9.87
N GLU A 764 26.35 11.48 8.89
CA GLU A 764 27.80 11.67 8.91
C GLU A 764 28.18 13.16 9.00
N ALA A 765 27.45 14.02 8.29
CA ALA A 765 27.61 15.47 8.33
C ALA A 765 27.24 16.10 9.70
N GLN A 766 26.51 15.39 10.55
CA GLN A 766 26.11 15.84 11.90
C GLN A 766 27.13 15.45 13.00
N ASP A 767 28.20 14.71 12.67
CA ASP A 767 29.26 14.29 13.59
C ASP A 767 28.75 13.60 14.89
N ILE A 768 27.65 12.83 14.77
CA ILE A 768 26.96 12.22 15.92
C ILE A 768 27.85 11.14 16.53
N LYS A 769 28.44 11.43 17.70
CA LYS A 769 29.23 10.48 18.49
C LYS A 769 28.40 9.28 18.92
N VAL A 770 29.03 8.11 18.95
CA VAL A 770 28.45 6.82 19.35
C VAL A 770 29.13 6.34 20.63
N ASN A 771 28.36 5.82 21.59
CA ASN A 771 28.89 5.20 22.81
C ASN A 771 28.90 3.67 22.69
N LYS A 772 27.86 3.08 22.08
CA LYS A 772 27.69 1.63 22.00
C LYS A 772 27.25 1.19 20.59
N ALA A 773 27.84 0.12 20.09
CA ALA A 773 27.54 -0.49 18.80
C ALA A 773 27.11 -1.94 18.99
N TYR A 774 26.18 -2.45 18.18
CA TYR A 774 25.59 -3.78 18.38
C TYR A 774 25.40 -4.53 17.05
N LEU A 775 26.13 -5.63 16.86
CA LEU A 775 25.89 -6.62 15.80
C LEU A 775 25.29 -7.88 16.43
N VAL A 776 23.97 -7.85 16.58
CA VAL A 776 23.16 -8.83 17.33
C VAL A 776 21.79 -8.97 16.66
N SER A 777 20.96 -9.90 17.17
CA SER A 777 19.58 -10.20 16.74
C SER A 777 19.42 -11.11 15.52
N CYS A 778 18.17 -11.55 15.30
CA CYS A 778 17.76 -12.36 14.14
C CYS A 778 17.71 -11.58 12.82
N THR A 779 17.70 -10.24 12.87
CA THR A 779 17.61 -9.39 11.68
C THR A 779 18.91 -9.41 10.90
N ASN A 780 20.04 -9.15 11.56
CA ASN A 780 21.38 -9.10 10.98
C ASN A 780 22.42 -9.56 12.02
N SER A 781 22.82 -10.83 11.97
CA SER A 781 23.95 -11.39 12.74
C SER A 781 24.33 -12.82 12.29
N ARG A 782 24.12 -13.13 11.01
CA ARG A 782 24.54 -14.38 10.35
C ARG A 782 26.03 -14.30 10.01
N ALA A 783 26.64 -15.39 9.54
CA ALA A 783 28.05 -15.41 9.16
C ALA A 783 28.37 -14.34 8.08
N SER A 784 27.44 -14.11 7.16
CA SER A 784 27.49 -13.05 6.14
C SER A 784 27.46 -11.63 6.72
N ASP A 785 26.58 -11.37 7.70
CA ASP A 785 26.50 -10.09 8.43
C ASP A 785 27.80 -9.83 9.21
N ILE A 786 28.36 -10.87 9.85
CA ILE A 786 29.62 -10.82 10.60
C ILE A 786 30.81 -10.59 9.66
N ALA A 787 30.85 -11.25 8.50
CA ALA A 787 31.86 -11.03 7.47
C ALA A 787 31.82 -9.60 6.91
N ALA A 788 30.63 -9.04 6.66
CA ALA A 788 30.48 -7.65 6.24
C ALA A 788 31.02 -6.67 7.29
N ALA A 789 30.71 -6.88 8.57
CA ALA A 789 31.27 -6.07 9.66
C ALA A 789 32.80 -6.23 9.80
N ALA A 790 33.32 -7.46 9.66
CA ALA A 790 34.75 -7.75 9.73
C ALA A 790 35.54 -7.14 8.56
N ALA A 791 34.96 -7.10 7.35
CA ALA A 791 35.57 -6.50 6.16
C ALA A 791 35.95 -5.03 6.38
N VAL A 792 35.12 -4.25 7.11
CA VAL A 792 35.43 -2.86 7.48
C VAL A 792 36.75 -2.75 8.25
N PHE A 793 36.98 -3.65 9.21
CA PHE A 793 38.23 -3.69 9.99
C PHE A 793 39.40 -4.26 9.18
N LYS A 794 39.17 -5.23 8.29
CA LYS A 794 40.20 -5.80 7.39
C LYS A 794 40.72 -4.76 6.38
N GLU A 795 39.83 -4.04 5.69
CA GLU A 795 40.23 -2.97 4.77
C GLU A 795 40.95 -1.83 5.49
N ALA A 796 40.49 -1.48 6.70
CA ALA A 796 41.18 -0.49 7.53
C ALA A 796 42.56 -0.99 7.99
N ALA A 797 42.74 -2.30 8.18
CA ALA A 797 44.04 -2.91 8.47
C ALA A 797 44.98 -2.87 7.26
N GLU A 798 44.51 -3.21 6.06
CA GLU A 798 45.27 -3.14 4.81
C GLU A 798 45.85 -1.73 4.58
N LYS A 799 45.01 -0.70 4.80
CA LYS A 799 45.41 0.72 4.72
C LYS A 799 46.43 1.13 5.81
N ASN A 800 46.53 0.37 6.91
CA ASN A 800 47.37 0.65 8.08
C ASN A 800 48.45 -0.44 8.34
N GLY A 801 49.04 -0.99 7.28
CA GLY A 801 50.19 -1.91 7.39
C GLY A 801 49.84 -3.33 7.84
N GLY A 802 48.60 -3.77 7.62
CA GLY A 802 48.12 -5.14 7.86
C GLY A 802 47.68 -5.45 9.29
N LYS A 803 47.64 -4.46 10.19
CA LYS A 803 47.24 -4.65 11.59
C LYS A 803 45.78 -4.24 11.82
N ILE A 804 44.97 -5.12 12.39
CA ILE A 804 43.58 -4.83 12.76
C ILE A 804 43.54 -3.59 13.69
N PRO A 805 42.84 -2.50 13.29
CA PRO A 805 42.68 -1.33 14.13
C PRO A 805 41.72 -1.61 15.29
N LYS A 806 41.88 -0.89 16.39
CA LYS A 806 40.98 -1.00 17.55
C LYS A 806 39.73 -0.15 17.34
N ILE A 807 38.63 -0.59 17.94
CA ILE A 807 37.42 0.22 18.16
C ILE A 807 37.79 1.55 18.84
N ALA A 808 37.09 2.62 18.49
CA ALA A 808 37.39 3.96 18.98
C ALA A 808 37.31 4.09 20.51
N ASP A 809 38.17 4.95 21.07
CA ASP A 809 38.22 5.20 22.51
C ASP A 809 36.87 5.68 23.05
N GLY A 810 36.41 5.04 24.13
CA GLY A 810 35.10 5.30 24.74
C GLY A 810 33.94 4.50 24.14
N VAL A 811 34.12 3.78 23.03
CA VAL A 811 33.05 2.96 22.42
C VAL A 811 33.07 1.51 22.90
N LYS A 812 31.88 0.92 23.06
CA LYS A 812 31.69 -0.53 23.28
C LYS A 812 30.98 -1.17 22.09
N PHE A 813 31.66 -2.05 21.37
CA PHE A 813 31.05 -2.88 20.33
C PHE A 813 30.70 -4.26 20.88
N TYR A 814 29.43 -4.65 20.79
CA TYR A 814 28.94 -5.97 21.18
C TYR A 814 28.57 -6.80 19.96
N ILE A 815 29.00 -8.06 19.93
CA ILE A 815 28.71 -9.01 18.85
C ILE A 815 28.07 -10.29 19.41
N ALA A 816 27.02 -10.79 18.74
CA ALA A 816 26.33 -12.03 19.13
C ALA A 816 25.77 -12.69 17.87
N ALA A 817 26.32 -13.83 17.46
CA ALA A 817 25.83 -14.53 16.28
C ALA A 817 24.36 -14.95 16.43
N ALA A 818 23.63 -14.97 15.31
CA ALA A 818 22.23 -15.37 15.27
C ALA A 818 22.01 -16.83 15.70
N SER A 819 23.02 -17.68 15.52
CA SER A 819 23.07 -19.06 16.02
C SER A 819 24.52 -19.54 16.17
N ILE A 820 24.74 -20.66 16.86
CA ILE A 820 26.09 -21.25 16.94
C ILE A 820 26.64 -21.72 15.58
N PRO A 821 25.86 -22.37 14.68
CA PRO A 821 26.34 -22.66 13.32
C PRO A 821 26.84 -21.41 12.56
N GLU A 822 26.14 -20.28 12.68
CA GLU A 822 26.57 -19.02 12.07
C GLU A 822 27.83 -18.45 12.76
N GLN A 823 27.99 -18.62 14.07
CA GLN A 823 29.24 -18.28 14.80
C GLN A 823 30.41 -19.13 14.31
N LEU A 824 30.25 -20.45 14.24
CA LEU A 824 31.30 -21.38 13.82
C LEU A 824 31.74 -21.13 12.38
N ALA A 825 30.81 -20.75 11.49
CA ALA A 825 31.14 -20.34 10.13
C ALA A 825 31.98 -19.04 10.11
N ALA A 826 31.61 -18.03 10.90
CA ALA A 826 32.38 -16.79 11.04
C ALA A 826 33.75 -16.99 11.73
N GLU A 827 33.86 -17.95 12.65
CA GLU A 827 35.13 -18.36 13.28
C GLU A 827 36.03 -19.10 12.27
N GLY A 828 35.46 -20.00 11.47
CA GLY A 828 36.18 -20.72 10.41
C GLY A 828 36.71 -19.81 9.29
N ALA A 829 36.01 -18.69 9.03
CA ALA A 829 36.45 -17.64 8.11
C ALA A 829 37.41 -16.59 8.75
N GLY A 830 37.62 -16.65 10.07
CA GLY A 830 38.41 -15.66 10.83
C GLY A 830 37.75 -14.28 10.98
N ASP A 831 36.50 -14.12 10.55
CA ASP A 831 35.74 -12.87 10.67
C ASP A 831 35.40 -12.57 12.14
N TRP A 832 35.03 -13.60 12.90
CA TRP A 832 34.76 -13.47 14.34
C TRP A 832 36.00 -13.02 15.11
N GLN A 833 37.15 -13.65 14.84
CA GLN A 833 38.44 -13.28 15.44
C GLN A 833 38.85 -11.87 15.06
N THR A 834 38.62 -11.42 13.81
CA THR A 834 38.88 -10.04 13.39
C THR A 834 38.16 -9.04 14.29
N LEU A 835 36.88 -9.26 14.60
CA LEU A 835 36.10 -8.36 15.45
C LEU A 835 36.56 -8.41 16.93
N LEU A 836 36.92 -9.59 17.44
CA LEU A 836 37.51 -9.73 18.78
C LEU A 836 38.89 -9.05 18.87
N GLU A 837 39.71 -9.15 17.83
CA GLU A 837 41.01 -8.47 17.72
C GLU A 837 40.84 -6.94 17.64
N ALA A 838 39.78 -6.43 17.02
CA ALA A 838 39.41 -5.02 17.10
C ALA A 838 38.99 -4.58 18.52
N GLY A 839 38.61 -5.52 19.39
CA GLY A 839 38.22 -5.30 20.78
C GLY A 839 36.72 -5.48 21.05
N ALA A 840 35.97 -6.09 20.13
CA ALA A 840 34.55 -6.33 20.33
C ALA A 840 34.30 -7.32 21.50
N THR A 841 33.17 -7.14 22.18
CA THR A 841 32.74 -7.99 23.28
C THR A 841 31.73 -9.02 22.76
N ALA A 842 32.11 -10.30 22.76
CA ALA A 842 31.19 -11.39 22.43
C ALA A 842 30.12 -11.57 23.51
N LEU A 843 28.89 -11.77 23.06
CA LEU A 843 27.73 -12.19 23.85
C LEU A 843 27.28 -13.58 23.34
N PRO A 844 26.59 -14.39 24.18
CA PRO A 844 26.06 -15.68 23.73
C PRO A 844 24.99 -15.50 22.64
N ALA A 845 24.89 -16.47 21.73
CA ALA A 845 23.89 -16.47 20.66
C ALA A 845 22.45 -16.41 21.25
N GLY A 846 21.73 -15.35 20.92
CA GLY A 846 20.47 -14.97 21.55
C GLY A 846 20.13 -13.50 21.30
N CYS A 847 18.97 -13.04 21.74
CA CYS A 847 18.45 -11.71 21.43
C CYS A 847 19.18 -10.57 22.17
N GLY A 848 19.41 -10.75 23.48
CA GLY A 848 20.20 -9.81 24.29
C GLY A 848 19.75 -8.33 24.16
N PRO A 849 20.66 -7.37 23.91
CA PRO A 849 20.34 -5.95 23.84
C PRO A 849 19.24 -5.57 22.85
N CYS A 850 18.98 -6.38 21.81
CA CYS A 850 17.88 -6.19 20.85
C CYS A 850 16.49 -6.10 21.52
N ILE A 851 16.33 -6.76 22.67
CA ILE A 851 15.10 -6.77 23.46
C ILE A 851 15.20 -5.97 24.78
N GLY A 852 16.31 -5.26 25.00
CA GLY A 852 16.56 -4.54 26.25
C GLY A 852 16.99 -5.43 27.41
N MET A 853 17.61 -6.59 27.14
CA MET A 853 18.08 -7.53 28.18
C MET A 853 19.58 -7.84 28.05
N GLY A 854 20.19 -8.30 29.14
CA GLY A 854 21.60 -8.70 29.18
C GLY A 854 22.59 -7.54 29.32
N GLN A 855 23.86 -7.83 29.05
CA GLN A 855 24.97 -6.88 29.16
C GLN A 855 24.95 -5.83 28.04
N GLY A 856 25.34 -4.60 28.37
CA GLY A 856 25.63 -3.56 27.38
C GLY A 856 24.45 -2.66 27.01
N LEU A 857 23.38 -2.62 27.81
CA LEU A 857 22.27 -1.68 27.63
C LEU A 857 22.74 -0.22 27.62
N LEU A 858 21.99 0.64 26.92
CA LEU A 858 22.25 2.08 26.86
C LEU A 858 21.91 2.77 28.19
N GLU A 859 22.75 3.70 28.59
CA GLU A 859 22.65 4.53 29.80
C GLU A 859 22.08 5.93 29.44
N PRO A 860 21.59 6.72 30.42
CA PRO A 860 21.05 8.05 30.15
C PRO A 860 22.04 8.95 29.39
N GLY A 861 21.58 9.55 28.28
CA GLY A 861 22.39 10.42 27.42
C GLY A 861 23.30 9.72 26.40
N GLU A 862 23.41 8.39 26.43
CA GLU A 862 24.22 7.66 25.44
C GLU A 862 23.56 7.55 24.06
N VAL A 863 24.41 7.40 23.03
CA VAL A 863 24.01 7.08 21.66
C VAL A 863 24.42 5.65 21.31
N GLY A 864 23.46 4.88 20.79
CA GLY A 864 23.66 3.51 20.29
C GLY A 864 23.37 3.36 18.81
N ILE A 865 24.15 2.53 18.10
CA ILE A 865 23.90 2.11 16.71
C ILE A 865 23.82 0.58 16.63
N SER A 866 22.75 0.03 16.04
CA SER A 866 22.45 -1.41 16.11
C SER A 866 22.06 -2.00 14.76
N ALA A 867 22.45 -3.24 14.50
CA ALA A 867 21.98 -4.02 13.36
C ALA A 867 20.55 -4.58 13.57
N SER A 868 19.99 -4.45 14.78
CA SER A 868 18.66 -4.95 15.16
C SER A 868 17.48 -4.19 14.53
N ASN A 869 16.26 -4.69 14.74
CA ASN A 869 15.02 -4.20 14.11
C ASN A 869 14.29 -3.05 14.85
N ARG A 870 14.43 -2.90 16.17
CA ARG A 870 13.68 -1.91 16.96
C ARG A 870 14.59 -0.96 17.74
N ASN A 871 14.29 0.35 17.67
CA ASN A 871 15.01 1.43 18.38
C ASN A 871 14.14 2.27 19.32
N PHE A 872 12.84 1.96 19.52
CA PHE A 872 11.91 2.79 20.32
C PHE A 872 12.49 3.32 21.65
N LYS A 873 12.05 4.50 22.11
CA LYS A 873 12.51 5.11 23.38
C LYS A 873 12.47 4.08 24.53
N GLY A 874 13.62 3.79 25.15
CA GLY A 874 13.76 2.78 26.21
C GLY A 874 13.89 1.32 25.76
N ARG A 875 13.92 1.01 24.45
CA ARG A 875 14.00 -0.36 23.92
C ARG A 875 15.31 -1.07 24.24
N MET A 876 16.42 -0.34 24.23
CA MET A 876 17.77 -0.89 24.40
C MET A 876 18.42 -0.48 25.72
N GLY A 877 17.64 0.01 26.69
CA GLY A 877 18.13 0.53 27.97
C GLY A 877 17.36 1.78 28.42
N SER A 878 18.08 2.83 28.80
CA SER A 878 17.50 4.08 29.27
C SER A 878 16.52 4.71 28.28
N THR A 879 15.44 5.31 28.80
CA THR A 879 14.54 6.15 28.01
C THR A 879 15.22 7.42 27.50
N ASP A 880 16.30 7.85 28.14
CA ASP A 880 17.02 9.10 27.79
C ASP A 880 18.21 8.86 26.86
N ALA A 881 18.38 7.63 26.37
CA ALA A 881 19.32 7.29 25.33
C ALA A 881 18.74 7.53 23.91
N LYS A 882 19.63 7.61 22.92
CA LYS A 882 19.27 7.65 21.49
C LYS A 882 19.74 6.38 20.79
N ALA A 883 18.82 5.56 20.31
CA ALA A 883 19.11 4.37 19.53
C ALA A 883 18.87 4.61 18.04
N TYR A 884 19.84 4.22 17.22
CA TYR A 884 19.81 4.22 15.76
C TYR A 884 19.94 2.79 15.24
N LEU A 885 19.41 2.51 14.05
CA LEU A 885 19.54 1.22 13.37
C LEU A 885 20.26 1.40 12.04
N GLY A 886 21.22 0.54 11.72
CA GLY A 886 21.95 0.54 10.45
C GLY A 886 22.31 -0.87 10.00
N SER A 887 22.95 -1.00 8.85
CA SER A 887 23.50 -2.28 8.37
C SER A 887 24.74 -2.71 9.16
N PRO A 888 25.16 -4.00 9.09
CA PRO A 888 26.33 -4.51 9.82
C PRO A 888 27.60 -3.68 9.60
N GLU A 889 27.89 -3.30 8.35
CA GLU A 889 29.06 -2.52 7.98
C GLU A 889 28.97 -1.05 8.45
N VAL A 890 27.78 -0.45 8.52
CA VAL A 890 27.57 0.88 9.12
C VAL A 890 27.75 0.84 10.64
N VAL A 891 27.27 -0.21 11.30
CA VAL A 891 27.51 -0.44 12.74
C VAL A 891 29.01 -0.62 13.00
N ALA A 892 29.71 -1.41 12.19
CA ALA A 892 31.14 -1.68 12.34
C ALA A 892 32.00 -0.43 12.07
N ALA A 893 31.70 0.31 11.00
CA ALA A 893 32.37 1.57 10.68
C ALA A 893 32.15 2.61 11.79
N SER A 894 30.93 2.68 12.34
CA SER A 894 30.62 3.57 13.46
C SER A 894 31.34 3.20 14.76
N ALA A 895 31.55 1.90 15.00
CA ALA A 895 32.38 1.42 16.11
C ALA A 895 33.87 1.76 15.92
N LEU A 896 34.38 1.64 14.69
CA LEU A 896 35.76 1.96 14.34
C LEU A 896 36.06 3.46 14.43
N SER A 897 35.12 4.32 14.03
CA SER A 897 35.32 5.79 13.98
C SER A 897 34.92 6.54 15.25
N GLY A 898 34.06 5.95 16.09
CA GLY A 898 33.51 6.59 17.29
C GLY A 898 32.27 7.46 17.06
N LYS A 899 31.72 7.47 15.85
CA LYS A 899 30.58 8.29 15.43
C LYS A 899 29.77 7.60 14.33
N LEU A 900 28.55 8.04 14.06
CA LEU A 900 27.76 7.51 12.94
C LEU A 900 28.52 7.73 11.62
N SER A 901 28.88 6.62 10.96
CA SER A 901 29.67 6.59 9.73
C SER A 901 29.52 5.28 8.97
N GLY A 902 29.72 5.33 7.66
CA GLY A 902 29.77 4.16 6.78
C GLY A 902 31.19 3.73 6.41
N PRO A 903 31.34 2.57 5.76
CA PRO A 903 32.64 2.08 5.29
C PRO A 903 33.16 2.81 4.05
N GLY A 904 32.36 3.68 3.42
CA GLY A 904 32.71 4.39 2.19
C GLY A 904 32.61 3.56 0.90
N TRP A 905 31.99 2.38 0.96
CA TRP A 905 31.80 1.49 -0.21
C TRP A 905 30.76 1.99 -1.21
N TYR A 906 29.79 2.80 -0.76
CA TYR A 906 28.72 3.28 -1.61
C TYR A 906 29.21 4.31 -2.64
N GLN A 907 28.86 4.07 -3.89
CA GLN A 907 29.08 5.00 -5.00
C GLN A 907 27.72 5.52 -5.46
N SER A 908 27.51 6.83 -5.32
CA SER A 908 26.27 7.46 -5.77
C SER A 908 26.12 7.33 -7.30
N PRO A 909 24.97 6.86 -7.81
CA PRO A 909 24.72 6.85 -9.25
C PRO A 909 24.84 8.24 -9.87
N GLU A 910 25.31 8.31 -11.12
CA GLU A 910 25.33 9.58 -11.87
C GLU A 910 23.90 10.09 -12.08
N GLY A 911 23.67 11.38 -11.80
CA GLY A 911 22.35 12.01 -11.91
C GLY A 911 21.36 11.68 -10.78
N TRP A 912 21.79 10.99 -9.71
CA TRP A 912 20.94 10.69 -8.55
C TRP A 912 20.47 11.96 -7.82
N THR A 913 19.17 12.03 -7.52
CA THR A 913 18.54 13.13 -6.75
C THR A 913 17.72 12.66 -5.56
N GLU A 914 16.93 11.59 -5.72
CA GLU A 914 16.06 11.05 -4.67
C GLU A 914 15.73 9.56 -4.92
N VAL A 915 15.19 8.87 -3.91
CA VAL A 915 14.76 7.47 -4.00
C VAL A 915 13.45 7.36 -4.79
N VAL A 916 13.51 6.68 -5.93
CA VAL A 916 12.38 6.45 -6.85
C VAL A 916 11.48 5.33 -6.32
N ARG A 917 10.23 5.68 -6.05
CA ARG A 917 9.22 4.81 -5.44
C ARG A 917 7.81 5.31 -5.76
N GLY A 918 6.78 4.49 -5.54
CA GLY A 918 5.39 4.92 -5.63
C GLY A 918 4.39 3.78 -5.63
N GLU A 919 3.15 4.08 -6.01
CA GLU A 919 2.10 3.09 -6.27
C GLU A 919 2.18 2.56 -7.72
N GLY A 920 1.82 1.30 -7.92
CA GLY A 920 1.83 0.60 -9.21
C GLY A 920 2.98 -0.40 -9.38
N ASP A 921 3.29 -0.74 -10.64
CA ASP A 921 4.26 -1.77 -11.05
C ASP A 921 5.71 -1.26 -11.21
N GLY A 922 5.93 0.04 -11.13
CA GLY A 922 7.24 0.68 -11.33
C GLY A 922 7.77 0.66 -12.77
N ILE A 923 6.97 0.19 -13.73
CA ILE A 923 7.35 0.17 -15.15
C ILE A 923 7.00 1.54 -15.75
N ARG A 924 7.99 2.22 -16.34
CA ARG A 924 7.77 3.50 -17.00
C ARG A 924 6.87 3.32 -18.23
N GLU A 925 5.99 4.27 -18.50
CA GLU A 925 5.06 4.21 -19.65
C GLU A 925 5.81 4.12 -21.01
N GLU A 926 7.05 4.61 -21.07
CA GLU A 926 7.94 4.49 -22.23
C GLU A 926 8.42 3.03 -22.48
N ASP A 927 8.64 2.24 -21.42
CA ASP A 927 9.11 0.86 -21.51
C ASP A 927 7.96 -0.15 -21.74
N ARG A 928 6.71 0.23 -21.44
CA ARG A 928 5.51 -0.62 -21.64
C ARG A 928 5.20 -0.95 -23.12
N MET A 929 5.93 -0.39 -24.08
CA MET A 929 5.71 -0.63 -25.52
C MET A 929 6.31 -1.94 -26.06
N LEU A 930 6.91 -2.81 -25.22
CA LEU A 930 7.54 -4.05 -25.66
C LEU A 930 7.03 -5.31 -24.92
N THR A 931 5.88 -5.84 -25.37
CA THR A 931 5.67 -7.26 -25.79
C THR A 931 4.18 -7.52 -26.03
N ALA A 932 3.82 -8.01 -27.22
CA ALA A 932 2.42 -8.24 -27.60
C ALA A 932 1.75 -9.38 -26.81
N GLU A 933 2.54 -10.29 -26.25
CA GLU A 933 2.08 -11.48 -25.52
C GLU A 933 1.48 -11.12 -24.15
N GLN A 934 2.10 -10.18 -23.41
CA GLN A 934 1.59 -9.70 -22.13
C GLN A 934 0.29 -8.89 -22.28
N ALA A 935 0.16 -8.14 -23.38
CA ALA A 935 -1.06 -7.39 -23.70
C ALA A 935 -2.25 -8.32 -23.97
N LEU A 936 -2.01 -9.47 -24.63
CA LEU A 936 -3.04 -10.46 -24.92
C LEU A 936 -3.54 -11.17 -23.66
N GLU A 937 -2.65 -11.56 -22.74
CA GLU A 937 -3.04 -12.19 -21.47
C GLU A 937 -3.87 -11.25 -20.58
N LYS A 938 -3.54 -9.95 -20.54
CA LYS A 938 -4.30 -8.95 -19.77
C LYS A 938 -5.72 -8.76 -20.30
N ILE A 939 -5.91 -8.86 -21.62
CA ILE A 939 -7.22 -8.79 -22.29
C ILE A 939 -8.06 -10.04 -21.98
N ILE A 940 -7.44 -11.23 -21.93
CA ILE A 940 -8.15 -12.48 -21.61
C ILE A 940 -8.69 -12.45 -20.17
N GLY A 941 -7.89 -12.03 -19.19
CA GLY A 941 -8.36 -11.90 -17.81
C GLY A 941 -9.51 -10.90 -17.63
N GLN A 942 -9.54 -9.82 -18.43
CA GLN A 942 -10.64 -8.85 -18.45
C GLN A 942 -11.91 -9.38 -19.14
N LEU A 943 -11.76 -10.31 -20.09
CA LEU A 943 -12.88 -10.99 -20.75
C LEU A 943 -13.59 -11.98 -19.81
N ASP A 944 -12.86 -12.75 -19.00
CA ASP A 944 -13.48 -13.65 -18.02
C ASP A 944 -14.19 -12.90 -16.89
N ASP A 945 -13.64 -11.77 -16.41
CA ASP A 945 -14.34 -10.89 -15.46
C ASP A 945 -15.68 -10.38 -16.05
N LEU A 946 -15.72 -10.00 -17.34
CA LEU A 946 -16.94 -9.57 -18.03
C LEU A 946 -17.98 -10.69 -18.20
N VAL A 947 -17.55 -11.95 -18.36
CA VAL A 947 -18.48 -13.07 -18.47
C VAL A 947 -18.98 -13.53 -17.09
N ALA A 948 -18.15 -13.51 -16.05
CA ALA A 948 -18.58 -13.79 -14.68
C ALA A 948 -19.61 -12.75 -14.17
N ASP A 949 -19.39 -11.47 -14.50
CA ASP A 949 -20.32 -10.39 -14.16
C ASP A 949 -21.58 -10.40 -15.07
N GLY A 950 -21.46 -10.95 -16.28
CA GLY A 950 -22.59 -11.26 -17.16
C GLY A 950 -23.47 -12.41 -16.66
N GLU A 951 -22.87 -13.51 -16.21
CA GLU A 951 -23.59 -14.69 -15.68
C GLU A 951 -24.40 -14.34 -14.42
N LYS A 952 -23.91 -13.41 -13.58
CA LYS A 952 -24.68 -12.84 -12.46
C LYS A 952 -25.89 -11.98 -12.90
N ARG A 953 -25.88 -11.42 -14.10
CA ARG A 953 -26.93 -10.50 -14.62
C ARG A 953 -28.02 -11.19 -15.44
N PHE A 954 -27.88 -12.49 -15.74
CA PHE A 954 -28.82 -13.25 -16.59
C PHE A 954 -29.54 -14.39 -15.88
N ALA A 955 -29.53 -14.44 -14.54
CA ALA A 955 -30.51 -15.23 -13.80
C ALA A 955 -31.92 -14.64 -14.02
N SER A 956 -32.81 -15.41 -14.64
CA SER A 956 -34.09 -14.91 -15.17
C SER A 956 -35.09 -14.49 -14.09
N GLU A 957 -35.54 -13.23 -14.15
CA GLU A 957 -36.61 -12.69 -13.32
C GLU A 957 -37.96 -13.40 -13.58
N THR A 958 -38.74 -13.59 -12.51
CA THR A 958 -40.17 -13.95 -12.53
C THR A 958 -40.92 -12.84 -11.76
N PRO A 959 -42.09 -12.34 -12.22
CA PRO A 959 -42.49 -10.98 -11.91
C PRO A 959 -43.07 -10.75 -10.49
N ALA A 960 -42.43 -9.80 -9.79
CA ALA A 960 -42.93 -8.87 -8.77
C ALA A 960 -44.12 -9.25 -7.85
N VAL A 961 -43.81 -9.57 -6.57
CA VAL A 961 -44.60 -9.17 -5.38
C VAL A 961 -43.63 -8.92 -4.20
N GLU A 962 -43.79 -7.76 -3.54
CA GLU A 962 -43.30 -7.38 -2.18
C GLU A 962 -41.78 -7.32 -1.88
N GLU A 963 -41.45 -6.58 -0.80
CA GLU A 963 -40.08 -6.24 -0.36
C GLU A 963 -39.28 -7.48 0.08
N SER A 964 -38.33 -7.94 -0.75
CA SER A 964 -37.44 -9.05 -0.35
C SER A 964 -36.28 -8.57 0.51
N GLU A 965 -36.17 -9.09 1.74
CA GLU A 965 -35.00 -8.91 2.59
C GLU A 965 -33.71 -9.34 1.87
N GLY A 966 -32.65 -8.54 2.00
CA GLY A 966 -31.31 -8.93 1.55
C GLY A 966 -30.84 -10.18 2.32
N ALA A 967 -30.03 -11.02 1.67
CA ALA A 967 -29.56 -12.29 2.21
C ALA A 967 -29.05 -12.14 3.66
N LEU A 968 -29.77 -12.77 4.60
CA LEU A 968 -29.52 -12.68 6.02
C LEU A 968 -28.29 -13.51 6.40
N THR A 969 -27.39 -12.93 7.18
CA THR A 969 -26.24 -13.64 7.76
C THR A 969 -26.76 -14.69 8.76
N GLU A 970 -26.28 -15.92 8.66
CA GLU A 970 -26.57 -16.94 9.68
C GLU A 970 -25.95 -16.53 11.02
N VAL A 971 -26.78 -16.49 12.07
CA VAL A 971 -26.33 -16.24 13.44
C VAL A 971 -26.12 -17.59 14.13
N TYR A 972 -24.89 -17.86 14.58
CA TYR A 972 -24.54 -19.10 15.26
C TYR A 972 -25.27 -19.20 16.62
N PRO A 973 -25.79 -20.39 17.02
CA PRO A 973 -26.50 -20.56 18.28
C PRO A 973 -25.72 -20.10 19.52
N GLY A 974 -26.23 -19.06 20.19
CA GLY A 974 -25.60 -18.43 21.36
C GLY A 974 -24.75 -17.20 21.05
N PHE A 975 -24.57 -16.83 19.78
CA PHE A 975 -24.10 -15.50 19.38
C PHE A 975 -25.26 -14.49 19.47
N PRO A 976 -25.04 -13.23 19.92
CA PRO A 976 -26.12 -12.25 19.99
C PRO A 976 -26.63 -11.86 18.59
N GLU A 977 -27.94 -11.88 18.38
CA GLU A 977 -28.52 -11.39 17.10
C GLU A 977 -28.42 -9.86 16.97
N ARG A 978 -28.35 -9.15 18.10
CA ARG A 978 -28.29 -7.69 18.19
C ARG A 978 -27.50 -7.23 19.41
N VAL A 979 -26.68 -6.20 19.23
CA VAL A 979 -25.93 -5.53 20.31
C VAL A 979 -26.27 -4.04 20.27
N SER A 980 -26.60 -3.42 21.41
CA SER A 980 -27.00 -2.01 21.46
C SER A 980 -26.51 -1.33 22.75
N GLY A 981 -26.16 -0.05 22.67
CA GLY A 981 -25.64 0.74 23.79
C GLY A 981 -25.42 2.22 23.47
N GLU A 982 -25.13 3.02 24.49
CA GLU A 982 -24.71 4.42 24.31
C GLU A 982 -23.24 4.49 23.83
N ILE A 983 -22.95 5.39 22.90
CA ILE A 983 -21.59 5.64 22.42
C ILE A 983 -20.80 6.43 23.48
N VAL A 984 -19.76 5.79 24.01
CA VAL A 984 -18.67 6.43 24.76
C VAL A 984 -17.50 6.63 23.80
N PHE A 985 -17.24 7.88 23.41
CA PHE A 985 -16.23 8.23 22.41
C PHE A 985 -14.91 8.65 23.07
N CYS A 986 -13.83 7.95 22.73
CA CYS A 986 -12.45 8.26 23.09
C CYS A 986 -11.73 8.83 21.87
N ASP A 987 -11.63 10.17 21.76
CA ASP A 987 -11.10 10.80 20.54
C ASP A 987 -9.57 10.83 20.51
N ALA A 988 -8.98 9.67 20.23
CA ALA A 988 -7.57 9.56 19.85
C ALA A 988 -7.35 8.41 18.86
N ASP A 989 -6.42 8.65 17.94
CA ASP A 989 -5.81 7.62 17.11
C ASP A 989 -4.62 7.02 17.85
N ASN A 990 -4.26 5.77 17.54
CA ASN A 990 -3.13 5.05 18.14
C ASN A 990 -3.21 4.89 19.67
N ILE A 991 -4.41 4.72 20.24
CA ILE A 991 -4.55 4.26 21.64
C ILE A 991 -3.98 2.84 21.70
N ASN A 992 -2.75 2.73 22.19
CA ASN A 992 -2.03 1.46 22.26
C ASN A 992 -2.53 0.60 23.44
N THR A 993 -2.11 -0.67 23.49
CA THR A 993 -2.52 -1.60 24.57
C THR A 993 -2.04 -1.22 25.97
N ASP A 994 -1.08 -0.29 26.12
CA ASP A 994 -0.71 0.29 27.42
C ASP A 994 -1.72 1.35 27.88
N GLY A 995 -2.22 2.16 26.92
CA GLY A 995 -3.32 3.10 27.14
C GLY A 995 -4.60 2.39 27.59
N ILE A 996 -4.90 1.20 27.03
CA ILE A 996 -6.06 0.37 27.39
C ILE A 996 -5.85 -0.38 28.72
N TYR A 997 -4.69 -0.99 28.93
CA TYR A 997 -4.36 -1.73 30.16
C TYR A 997 -2.93 -1.42 30.62
N PRO A 998 -2.74 -0.69 31.73
CA PRO A 998 -1.43 -0.19 32.14
C PRO A 998 -0.37 -1.29 32.31
N GLY A 999 0.82 -1.04 31.77
CA GLY A 999 1.93 -2.00 31.81
C GLY A 999 2.29 -2.54 33.20
N LYS A 1000 2.07 -1.72 34.25
CA LYS A 1000 2.29 -2.07 35.67
C LYS A 1000 1.52 -3.32 36.15
N TYR A 1001 0.41 -3.67 35.50
CA TYR A 1001 -0.41 -4.85 35.82
C TYR A 1001 -0.20 -6.04 34.87
N THR A 1002 0.65 -5.92 33.83
CA THR A 1002 0.75 -6.94 32.75
C THR A 1002 1.32 -8.28 33.22
N TYR A 1003 2.13 -8.29 34.28
CA TYR A 1003 2.79 -9.49 34.81
C TYR A 1003 2.27 -9.90 36.20
N GLN A 1004 1.02 -9.51 36.49
CA GLN A 1004 0.26 -9.97 37.65
C GLN A 1004 -0.81 -10.91 37.09
N ASP A 1005 -0.61 -12.22 37.24
CA ASP A 1005 -1.46 -13.25 36.63
C ASP A 1005 -2.80 -13.47 37.39
N ASP A 1006 -2.95 -12.81 38.55
CA ASP A 1006 -4.04 -12.97 39.53
C ASP A 1006 -4.90 -11.70 39.71
N VAL A 1007 -4.81 -10.71 38.81
CA VAL A 1007 -5.60 -9.47 38.89
C VAL A 1007 -7.11 -9.75 38.79
N PRO A 1008 -7.92 -9.44 39.82
CA PRO A 1008 -9.36 -9.70 39.77
C PRO A 1008 -10.07 -8.86 38.70
N PRO A 1009 -11.17 -9.35 38.09
CA PRO A 1009 -11.93 -8.59 37.09
C PRO A 1009 -12.38 -7.20 37.57
N GLU A 1010 -12.70 -7.04 38.86
CA GLU A 1010 -13.07 -5.76 39.46
C GLU A 1010 -11.90 -4.76 39.43
N THR A 1011 -10.67 -5.24 39.57
CA THR A 1011 -9.46 -4.43 39.42
C THR A 1011 -9.19 -4.14 37.94
N MET A 1012 -9.35 -5.12 37.05
CA MET A 1012 -9.22 -4.91 35.59
C MET A 1012 -10.20 -3.83 35.09
N ALA A 1013 -11.45 -3.86 35.55
CA ALA A 1013 -12.47 -2.87 35.22
C ALA A 1013 -12.15 -1.47 35.75
N LYS A 1014 -11.50 -1.37 36.93
CA LYS A 1014 -11.06 -0.08 37.50
C LYS A 1014 -9.90 0.54 36.71
N VAL A 1015 -8.95 -0.28 36.23
CA VAL A 1015 -7.73 0.19 35.54
C VAL A 1015 -7.88 0.23 34.01
N CYS A 1016 -9.03 -0.22 33.48
CA CYS A 1016 -9.37 -0.13 32.07
C CYS A 1016 -9.30 1.33 31.59
N MET A 1017 -8.49 1.58 30.56
CA MET A 1017 -8.16 2.88 29.97
C MET A 1017 -7.46 3.89 30.90
N GLU A 1018 -6.96 3.49 32.08
CA GLU A 1018 -6.37 4.40 33.09
C GLU A 1018 -5.22 5.26 32.52
N ASN A 1019 -4.39 4.69 31.66
CA ASN A 1019 -3.24 5.39 31.05
C ASN A 1019 -3.64 6.30 29.87
N TYR A 1020 -4.86 6.15 29.33
CA TYR A 1020 -5.44 7.07 28.35
C TYR A 1020 -6.19 8.22 29.04
N ASP A 1021 -7.10 7.87 29.96
CA ASP A 1021 -7.94 8.79 30.71
C ASP A 1021 -8.24 8.20 32.09
N THR A 1022 -7.68 8.81 33.13
CA THR A 1022 -7.86 8.36 34.53
C THR A 1022 -9.31 8.45 35.02
N THR A 1023 -10.18 9.16 34.30
CA THR A 1023 -11.62 9.26 34.59
C THR A 1023 -12.47 8.29 33.76
N PHE A 1024 -11.90 7.56 32.78
CA PHE A 1024 -12.66 6.64 31.92
C PHE A 1024 -13.53 5.67 32.73
N SER A 1025 -13.00 5.06 33.79
CA SER A 1025 -13.75 4.07 34.58
C SER A 1025 -14.88 4.70 35.43
N SER A 1026 -14.93 6.02 35.64
CA SER A 1026 -16.12 6.67 36.21
C SER A 1026 -17.13 7.13 35.15
N ILE A 1027 -16.68 7.37 33.91
CA ILE A 1027 -17.51 7.84 32.79
C ILE A 1027 -18.23 6.68 32.06
N ALA A 1028 -17.52 5.58 31.83
CA ALA A 1028 -18.02 4.39 31.14
C ALA A 1028 -18.81 3.48 32.09
N LYS A 1029 -19.91 2.94 31.58
CA LYS A 1029 -20.92 2.11 32.25
C LYS A 1029 -21.05 0.75 31.56
N GLU A 1030 -21.67 -0.18 32.27
CA GLU A 1030 -22.08 -1.48 31.74
C GLU A 1030 -23.05 -1.31 30.55
N GLY A 1031 -22.78 -2.02 29.45
CA GLY A 1031 -23.58 -1.95 28.22
C GLY A 1031 -23.21 -0.83 27.24
N ASP A 1032 -22.28 0.06 27.58
CA ASP A 1032 -21.82 1.10 26.66
C ASP A 1032 -21.06 0.52 25.46
N ILE A 1033 -21.11 1.22 24.33
CA ILE A 1033 -20.31 0.91 23.14
C ILE A 1033 -19.11 1.86 23.12
N LEU A 1034 -17.91 1.30 23.25
CA LEU A 1034 -16.67 2.07 23.20
C LEU A 1034 -16.35 2.42 21.74
N VAL A 1035 -16.27 3.70 21.41
CA VAL A 1035 -15.87 4.16 20.08
C VAL A 1035 -14.54 4.91 20.17
N SER A 1036 -13.58 4.60 19.30
CA SER A 1036 -12.26 5.24 19.28
C SER A 1036 -11.83 5.63 17.86
N GLY A 1037 -10.73 6.38 17.76
CA GLY A 1037 -10.06 6.72 16.50
C GLY A 1037 -9.50 5.53 15.71
N PHE A 1038 -8.51 5.79 14.86
CA PHE A 1038 -7.81 4.79 14.03
C PHE A 1038 -6.68 4.08 14.81
N ASN A 1039 -6.33 2.87 14.37
CA ASN A 1039 -5.29 2.01 14.95
C ASN A 1039 -5.45 1.75 16.47
N PHE A 1040 -6.68 1.47 16.91
CA PHE A 1040 -6.97 1.16 18.32
C PHE A 1040 -6.39 -0.19 18.73
N GLY A 1041 -5.78 -0.25 19.92
CA GLY A 1041 -5.12 -1.45 20.42
C GLY A 1041 -3.77 -1.76 19.75
N CYS A 1042 -3.11 -0.76 19.17
CA CYS A 1042 -1.78 -0.96 18.59
C CYS A 1042 -0.69 -1.28 19.65
N GLY A 1043 0.48 -1.74 19.20
CA GLY A 1043 1.63 -1.99 20.09
C GLY A 1043 1.68 -3.40 20.68
N SER A 1044 1.77 -3.49 22.01
CA SER A 1044 2.12 -4.74 22.72
C SER A 1044 1.01 -5.80 22.67
N SER A 1045 1.37 -7.08 22.61
CA SER A 1045 0.45 -8.22 22.42
C SER A 1045 -0.40 -8.62 23.64
N ARG A 1046 -0.60 -7.69 24.59
CA ARG A 1046 -1.31 -7.92 25.86
C ARG A 1046 -2.76 -8.36 25.62
N GLU A 1047 -3.08 -9.59 25.99
CA GLU A 1047 -4.44 -10.12 25.98
C GLU A 1047 -5.33 -9.38 26.99
N GLN A 1048 -4.73 -8.86 28.07
CA GLN A 1048 -5.40 -8.10 29.14
C GLN A 1048 -6.08 -6.81 28.64
N ALA A 1049 -5.65 -6.24 27.51
CA ALA A 1049 -6.33 -5.08 26.93
C ALA A 1049 -7.77 -5.41 26.50
N ALA A 1050 -8.02 -6.61 25.95
CA ALA A 1050 -9.36 -7.06 25.59
C ALA A 1050 -10.16 -7.47 26.84
N THR A 1051 -9.55 -8.21 27.77
CA THR A 1051 -10.28 -8.66 28.97
C THR A 1051 -10.58 -7.55 29.98
N ALA A 1052 -9.82 -6.44 30.01
CA ALA A 1052 -10.15 -5.27 30.81
C ALA A 1052 -11.41 -4.54 30.31
N ILE A 1053 -11.59 -4.44 28.98
CA ILE A 1053 -12.81 -3.89 28.36
C ILE A 1053 -14.01 -4.80 28.66
N LEU A 1054 -13.84 -6.12 28.55
CA LEU A 1054 -14.87 -7.10 28.95
C LEU A 1054 -15.20 -7.05 30.44
N ALA A 1055 -14.20 -6.89 31.32
CA ALA A 1055 -14.40 -6.74 32.76
C ALA A 1055 -15.13 -5.43 33.10
N LYS A 1056 -14.93 -4.37 32.29
CA LYS A 1056 -15.73 -3.13 32.32
C LYS A 1056 -17.15 -3.31 31.78
N LYS A 1057 -17.49 -4.50 31.28
CA LYS A 1057 -18.79 -4.89 30.70
C LYS A 1057 -19.20 -4.05 29.48
N ILE A 1058 -18.23 -3.71 28.65
CA ILE A 1058 -18.43 -3.09 27.33
C ILE A 1058 -18.55 -4.25 26.31
N PRO A 1059 -19.74 -4.49 25.72
CA PRO A 1059 -19.95 -5.64 24.83
C PRO A 1059 -19.32 -5.47 23.43
N LEU A 1060 -19.09 -4.24 22.99
CA LEU A 1060 -18.65 -3.91 21.63
C LEU A 1060 -17.69 -2.73 21.62
N VAL A 1061 -16.60 -2.86 20.87
CA VAL A 1061 -15.70 -1.75 20.51
C VAL A 1061 -15.88 -1.42 19.03
N VAL A 1062 -15.95 -0.13 18.70
CA VAL A 1062 -15.96 0.37 17.32
C VAL A 1062 -14.77 1.30 17.12
N SER A 1063 -14.07 1.18 15.99
CA SER A 1063 -12.86 1.96 15.73
C SER A 1063 -12.77 2.33 14.25
N GLY A 1064 -11.93 3.31 13.92
CA GLY A 1064 -11.58 3.58 12.52
C GLY A 1064 -10.75 2.45 11.92
N SER A 1065 -9.92 1.79 12.74
CA SER A 1065 -9.19 0.55 12.42
C SER A 1065 -8.54 -0.02 13.67
N PHE A 1066 -8.37 -1.34 13.77
CA PHE A 1066 -7.70 -1.99 14.89
C PHE A 1066 -6.25 -2.35 14.58
N GLY A 1067 -5.40 -2.35 15.61
CA GLY A 1067 -4.14 -3.07 15.56
C GLY A 1067 -4.41 -4.57 15.48
N ASN A 1068 -3.88 -5.28 14.48
CA ASN A 1068 -4.23 -6.69 14.21
C ASN A 1068 -4.08 -7.61 15.44
N ILE A 1069 -3.05 -7.41 16.27
CA ILE A 1069 -2.85 -8.24 17.49
C ILE A 1069 -3.98 -8.01 18.51
N PHE A 1070 -4.47 -6.77 18.65
CA PHE A 1070 -5.62 -6.49 19.51
C PHE A 1070 -6.92 -7.05 18.94
N SER A 1071 -7.13 -6.96 17.62
CA SER A 1071 -8.28 -7.62 16.96
C SER A 1071 -8.29 -9.13 17.23
N ARG A 1072 -7.13 -9.78 17.05
CA ARG A 1072 -6.94 -11.20 17.36
C ARG A 1072 -7.17 -11.52 18.85
N ASN A 1073 -6.62 -10.71 19.76
CA ASN A 1073 -6.87 -10.84 21.20
C ASN A 1073 -8.34 -10.65 21.56
N SER A 1074 -9.06 -9.78 20.85
CA SER A 1074 -10.48 -9.51 21.08
C SER A 1074 -11.31 -10.76 20.76
N ILE A 1075 -11.17 -11.33 19.56
CA ILE A 1075 -11.82 -12.59 19.18
C ILE A 1075 -11.43 -13.74 20.13
N ASN A 1076 -10.14 -13.87 20.47
CA ASN A 1076 -9.66 -14.90 21.38
C ASN A 1076 -10.29 -14.82 22.80
N ASN A 1077 -10.75 -13.65 23.23
CA ASN A 1077 -11.41 -13.42 24.52
C ASN A 1077 -12.92 -13.16 24.43
N ALA A 1078 -13.52 -13.27 23.24
CA ALA A 1078 -14.93 -12.93 22.97
C ALA A 1078 -15.32 -11.44 23.12
N LEU A 1079 -14.36 -10.52 22.98
CA LEU A 1079 -14.66 -9.09 22.77
C LEU A 1079 -14.99 -8.86 21.29
N MET A 1080 -16.15 -8.28 21.01
CA MET A 1080 -16.57 -7.94 19.64
C MET A 1080 -15.99 -6.59 19.21
N GLY A 1081 -15.52 -6.52 17.97
CA GLY A 1081 -14.95 -5.32 17.36
C GLY A 1081 -15.55 -5.06 15.97
N LEU A 1082 -15.82 -3.79 15.64
CA LEU A 1082 -16.23 -3.37 14.29
C LEU A 1082 -15.38 -2.18 13.81
N GLU A 1083 -14.92 -2.25 12.55
CA GLU A 1083 -14.25 -1.13 11.90
C GLU A 1083 -15.29 -0.27 11.15
N VAL A 1084 -15.45 0.98 11.59
CA VAL A 1084 -16.44 1.93 11.06
C VAL A 1084 -15.82 3.34 10.95
N PRO A 1085 -14.91 3.59 9.98
CA PRO A 1085 -14.32 4.91 9.75
C PRO A 1085 -15.36 6.04 9.66
N ARG A 1086 -16.50 5.78 9.01
CA ARG A 1086 -17.60 6.73 8.85
C ARG A 1086 -18.16 7.24 10.19
N LEU A 1087 -18.26 6.38 11.21
CA LEU A 1087 -18.76 6.77 12.52
C LEU A 1087 -17.75 7.66 13.24
N VAL A 1088 -16.46 7.31 13.18
CA VAL A 1088 -15.37 8.10 13.78
C VAL A 1088 -15.33 9.50 13.17
N SER A 1089 -15.35 9.60 11.83
CA SER A 1089 -15.41 10.89 11.15
C SER A 1089 -16.64 11.71 11.55
N ARG A 1090 -17.81 11.07 11.63
CA ARG A 1090 -19.06 11.74 12.03
C ARG A 1090 -19.02 12.25 13.48
N LEU A 1091 -18.50 11.46 14.42
CA LEU A 1091 -18.31 11.87 15.81
C LEU A 1091 -17.31 13.03 15.94
N ARG A 1092 -16.21 13.00 15.19
CA ARG A 1092 -15.22 14.10 15.12
C ARG A 1092 -15.82 15.38 14.56
N GLU A 1093 -16.73 15.29 13.59
CA GLU A 1093 -17.43 16.47 13.06
C GLU A 1093 -18.43 17.08 14.04
N THR A 1094 -19.16 16.26 14.80
CA THR A 1094 -20.11 16.77 15.80
C THR A 1094 -19.40 17.30 17.06
N PHE A 1095 -18.35 16.63 17.54
CA PHE A 1095 -17.77 16.90 18.86
C PHE A 1095 -16.37 17.52 18.84
N GLY A 1096 -15.74 17.69 17.66
CA GLY A 1096 -14.38 18.21 17.52
C GLY A 1096 -14.25 19.74 17.64
N SER A 1097 -15.35 20.49 17.57
CA SER A 1097 -15.36 21.95 17.77
C SER A 1097 -15.73 22.30 19.22
N GLY A 1098 -14.77 22.18 20.12
CA GLY A 1098 -14.90 22.51 21.55
C GLY A 1098 -13.64 22.15 22.34
N ASP A 1099 -13.70 22.22 23.67
CA ASP A 1099 -12.61 21.77 24.53
C ASP A 1099 -12.34 20.27 24.35
N LYS A 1100 -11.05 19.89 24.35
CA LYS A 1100 -10.61 18.52 24.12
C LYS A 1100 -10.86 17.64 25.36
N VAL A 1101 -12.03 17.02 25.39
CA VAL A 1101 -12.38 15.94 26.33
C VAL A 1101 -11.82 14.62 25.80
N LEU A 1102 -11.13 13.85 26.65
CA LEU A 1102 -10.57 12.54 26.30
C LEU A 1102 -11.69 11.49 26.12
N THR A 1103 -12.44 11.19 27.19
CA THR A 1103 -13.60 10.29 27.13
C THR A 1103 -14.92 11.07 27.21
N ARG A 1104 -15.78 10.91 26.20
CA ARG A 1104 -17.07 11.62 26.09
C ARG A 1104 -18.24 10.64 26.03
N ARG A 1105 -19.19 10.74 26.96
CA ARG A 1105 -20.56 10.24 26.73
C ARG A 1105 -21.24 11.15 25.70
N THR A 1106 -21.70 10.58 24.60
CA THR A 1106 -22.23 11.36 23.47
C THR A 1106 -23.74 11.55 23.51
N GLY A 1107 -24.46 10.76 24.31
CA GLY A 1107 -25.92 10.64 24.23
C GLY A 1107 -26.41 9.96 22.95
N TRP A 1108 -25.52 9.56 22.04
CA TRP A 1108 -25.86 8.81 20.83
C TRP A 1108 -25.93 7.33 21.16
N THR A 1109 -26.76 6.57 20.46
CA THR A 1109 -26.79 5.11 20.56
C THR A 1109 -26.40 4.45 19.26
N LEU A 1110 -25.75 3.30 19.36
CA LEU A 1110 -25.48 2.40 18.24
C LEU A 1110 -26.18 1.07 18.50
N THR A 1111 -26.82 0.54 17.47
CA THR A 1111 -27.35 -0.82 17.43
C THR A 1111 -26.71 -1.54 16.26
N TRP A 1112 -26.01 -2.65 16.53
CA TRP A 1112 -25.54 -3.57 15.52
C TRP A 1112 -26.56 -4.70 15.35
N ASP A 1113 -27.13 -4.81 14.15
CA ASP A 1113 -27.94 -5.93 13.72
C ASP A 1113 -27.02 -6.93 13.01
N VAL A 1114 -26.75 -8.06 13.67
CA VAL A 1114 -25.78 -9.07 13.21
C VAL A 1114 -26.34 -9.82 12.01
N ARG A 1115 -27.63 -10.16 12.06
CA ARG A 1115 -28.35 -10.90 11.02
C ARG A 1115 -28.41 -10.13 9.69
N ARG A 1116 -28.45 -8.80 9.73
CA ARG A 1116 -28.37 -7.93 8.53
C ARG A 1116 -26.95 -7.40 8.26
N SER A 1117 -25.97 -7.75 9.09
CA SER A 1117 -24.60 -7.21 9.09
C SER A 1117 -24.56 -5.69 8.91
N GLN A 1118 -25.37 -4.99 9.69
CA GLN A 1118 -25.64 -3.57 9.54
C GLN A 1118 -25.65 -2.90 10.91
N ILE A 1119 -24.95 -1.77 11.05
CA ILE A 1119 -25.13 -0.88 12.18
C ILE A 1119 -26.19 0.17 11.89
N GLU A 1120 -26.84 0.61 12.95
CA GLU A 1120 -27.80 1.68 13.01
C GLU A 1120 -27.36 2.65 14.12
N VAL A 1121 -27.27 3.95 13.81
CA VAL A 1121 -26.80 4.99 14.72
C VAL A 1121 -27.88 6.04 14.87
N GLN A 1122 -28.17 6.41 16.11
CA GLN A 1122 -29.16 7.41 16.49
C GLN A 1122 -28.44 8.57 17.20
N GLU A 1123 -28.45 9.74 16.57
CA GLU A 1123 -27.66 10.90 17.01
C GLU A 1123 -28.35 11.71 18.12
N GLY A 1124 -28.34 11.19 19.35
CA GLY A 1124 -29.08 11.79 20.47
C GLY A 1124 -30.58 11.46 20.42
N GLN A 1125 -31.39 12.06 21.31
CA GLN A 1125 -32.82 11.73 21.39
C GLN A 1125 -33.61 12.16 20.15
N ASP A 1126 -33.34 13.35 19.60
CA ASP A 1126 -34.10 13.94 18.49
C ASP A 1126 -33.31 14.10 17.17
N GLY A 1127 -32.04 13.65 17.13
CA GLY A 1127 -31.19 13.81 15.95
C GLY A 1127 -31.40 12.75 14.86
N PRO A 1128 -30.70 12.87 13.72
CA PRO A 1128 -30.89 11.99 12.58
C PRO A 1128 -30.48 10.55 12.90
N LYS A 1129 -31.21 9.61 12.29
CA LYS A 1129 -30.95 8.18 12.34
C LYS A 1129 -30.36 7.72 11.01
N TRP A 1130 -29.29 6.94 11.04
CA TRP A 1130 -28.68 6.41 9.82
C TRP A 1130 -28.08 5.01 10.01
N THR A 1131 -27.90 4.31 8.89
CA THR A 1131 -27.34 2.95 8.88
C THR A 1131 -26.08 2.85 8.02
N HIS A 1132 -25.31 1.79 8.25
CA HIS A 1132 -24.11 1.45 7.48
C HIS A 1132 -23.90 -0.07 7.50
N LYS A 1133 -23.66 -0.68 6.33
CA LYS A 1133 -23.29 -2.10 6.27
C LYS A 1133 -21.87 -2.26 6.83
N VAL A 1134 -21.67 -3.28 7.66
CA VAL A 1134 -20.38 -3.68 8.22
C VAL A 1134 -19.97 -5.06 7.70
N GLY A 1135 -18.74 -5.49 8.00
CA GLY A 1135 -18.29 -6.84 7.66
C GLY A 1135 -19.11 -7.92 8.37
N GLU A 1136 -19.37 -9.01 7.66
CA GLU A 1136 -19.98 -10.22 8.22
C GLU A 1136 -18.97 -10.93 9.14
N LEU A 1137 -19.37 -11.29 10.36
CA LEU A 1137 -18.59 -12.26 11.15
C LEU A 1137 -18.97 -13.68 10.68
N PRO A 1138 -18.03 -14.48 10.15
CA PRO A 1138 -18.36 -15.81 9.68
C PRO A 1138 -18.64 -16.78 10.84
N PRO A 1139 -19.40 -17.88 10.59
CA PRO A 1139 -19.87 -18.77 11.65
C PRO A 1139 -18.80 -19.36 12.57
N ASN A 1140 -17.57 -19.56 12.08
CA ASN A 1140 -16.44 -20.03 12.91
C ASN A 1140 -15.98 -18.98 13.94
N VAL A 1141 -15.97 -17.69 13.58
CA VAL A 1141 -15.66 -16.60 14.52
C VAL A 1141 -16.82 -16.39 15.48
N GLN A 1142 -18.07 -16.43 14.98
CA GLN A 1142 -19.25 -16.38 15.84
C GLN A 1142 -19.27 -17.52 16.85
N GLU A 1143 -18.92 -18.76 16.45
CA GLU A 1143 -18.82 -19.90 17.36
C GLU A 1143 -17.78 -19.66 18.47
N ILE A 1144 -16.57 -19.20 18.12
CA ILE A 1144 -15.52 -18.90 19.11
C ILE A 1144 -16.01 -17.86 20.14
N ILE A 1145 -16.66 -16.79 19.68
CA ILE A 1145 -17.19 -15.73 20.55
C ILE A 1145 -18.38 -16.25 21.38
N ALA A 1146 -19.30 -17.01 20.78
CA ALA A 1146 -20.46 -17.60 21.47
C ALA A 1146 -20.08 -18.63 22.55
N LYS A 1147 -18.99 -19.37 22.36
CA LYS A 1147 -18.41 -20.22 23.43
C LYS A 1147 -17.67 -19.41 24.50
N GLY A 1148 -17.51 -18.10 24.33
CA GLY A 1148 -16.87 -17.20 25.28
C GLY A 1148 -15.35 -17.15 25.16
N GLY A 1149 -14.81 -17.28 23.94
CA GLY A 1149 -13.40 -17.12 23.60
C GLY A 1149 -12.74 -18.40 23.14
N LEU A 1150 -11.55 -18.27 22.53
CA LEU A 1150 -10.81 -19.39 21.95
C LEU A 1150 -10.46 -20.45 23.00
N GLU A 1151 -10.10 -20.05 24.23
CA GLU A 1151 -9.84 -21.01 25.31
C GLU A 1151 -11.04 -21.92 25.59
N LYS A 1152 -12.23 -21.35 25.76
CA LYS A 1152 -13.46 -22.10 26.02
C LYS A 1152 -13.90 -22.92 24.81
N TRP A 1153 -13.73 -22.39 23.59
CA TRP A 1153 -13.95 -23.14 22.37
C TRP A 1153 -13.08 -24.41 22.33
N VAL A 1154 -11.78 -24.29 22.65
CA VAL A 1154 -10.87 -25.43 22.72
C VAL A 1154 -11.27 -26.42 23.83
N LYS A 1155 -11.63 -25.97 25.05
CA LYS A 1155 -12.09 -26.89 26.12
C LYS A 1155 -13.23 -27.80 25.64
N ASN A 1156 -14.25 -27.19 25.02
CA ASN A 1156 -15.37 -27.91 24.43
C ASN A 1156 -14.91 -28.88 23.32
N ALA A 1157 -13.97 -28.47 22.47
CA ALA A 1157 -13.47 -29.28 21.35
C ALA A 1157 -12.65 -30.51 21.80
N ILE A 1158 -11.96 -30.43 22.94
CA ILE A 1158 -11.20 -31.56 23.52
C ILE A 1158 -12.00 -32.37 24.56
N GLY A 1159 -13.20 -31.92 24.93
CA GLY A 1159 -14.07 -32.58 25.90
C GLY A 1159 -13.60 -32.45 27.37
N ALA A 1160 -13.02 -31.31 27.74
CA ALA A 1160 -12.45 -31.02 29.07
C ALA A 1160 -13.22 -29.96 29.86
#